data_AF-A0A7G9RLG6-F1
#
_entry.id   AF-A0A7G9RLG6-F1
#
_cell.length_a   1.000
_cell.length_b   1.000
_cell.length_c   1.000
_cell.angle_alpha   90.00
_cell.angle_beta   90.00
_cell.angle_gamma   90.00
#
_symmetry.space_group_name_H-M   'P 1'
#
loop_
_entity.id
_entity.type
_entity.pdbx_description
1 polymer ?
#
loop_
_entity_poly.entity_id
_entity_poly.type
_entity_poly.pdbx_seq_one_letter_code
_entity_poly.pdbx_strand_id
1 'polypeptide(L)'
;MQRHSRHATSRPSIRPTQLALALGGALLSLAAHDAHAAACAGTQVLYATHDAQDMVTSGKTGKLGWGDAVTLQNALAVANADTTLSQCYEVRIKQGVYKPATLDPAETNSGVINAALSMSFNIARPMLLKGGYTGSGDTRVIQADNTVLSGDIDGNDLVEGGITRSAEFADPSSPFAVSGDLKGNNSTAVVVVGPSVFSEPPGTPVSASFTSAPGESSFTQLEGLTITGGNSLGAASGTGLPIGGGLSCTAQMVPSLAGAPMAECSPALQSMRFSGNAGLVGSAVSLPMLTGANVTNLSIEQSTFSGNATAITGAVFAGWAGENATGSGTIRISRSTFSSNRSMGFGGAVTVFGTSSSTPLTLDINSSLFDGNIAGNGALALPFPATGGAIALSSSSGSVKARISGSTFRNNTAAMGGGAIAQFGANFLGNATAGSGDVQIESSTFSGNVAPLGGAIASLAMYSPVGSGGPVASRAHTLSITNSTFNANQAKNAAAPTGAPEGIGGAIANLTAFDGNTSAVTIRNSTFSGNTSDQQGSAVANTTWDMAGTSAPGTGRGQATLDIQSSILWPGASGTGPATVVFNGEGTATSSDPSSPPTNTITPTNPATGSATTVVAHSIIQGGWSATGSANLDADPLLAPLADNGGSTQTMLPARNSPAINAVACSVGGSTVDQRGEPRPDAAGSPCDIGAVELKVGTATGSTQTPDGTPVDVTLTNPGGGGGSTPSTCTLLPGSPSITAAPLTGAPAGFRFPYGQLRFTADHCPVGQPTQVTLQLPAGTQLPGNAQMFKKIGSEWVSWPATISGNTVRFTVTDSTDPSTAAATGDSDPTPGVITDPVLFAVPEGSGVTPTTTAVPTLSQWGLMALSGLLGLFAFGSARTGRQRRRG
;
A
#
# COMPACT_ATOMS: atom_id res chain seq x y z
N MET A 1 -38.65 18.64 -32.43
CA MET A 1 -37.82 19.73 -32.99
C MET A 1 -36.95 20.24 -31.85
N GLN A 2 -35.73 19.71 -31.68
CA GLN A 2 -34.45 20.14 -32.27
C GLN A 2 -33.78 21.34 -31.57
N ARG A 3 -32.63 21.04 -30.91
CA ARG A 3 -31.32 21.76 -30.90
C ARG A 3 -31.27 23.19 -30.29
N HIS A 4 -30.22 23.71 -29.62
CA HIS A 4 -28.80 23.34 -29.49
C HIS A 4 -28.07 24.22 -28.42
N SER A 5 -26.93 23.68 -27.90
CA SER A 5 -25.64 24.33 -27.49
C SER A 5 -25.59 25.40 -26.38
N ARG A 6 -24.98 25.18 -25.19
CA ARG A 6 -23.53 25.18 -24.79
C ARG A 6 -22.73 26.48 -25.01
N HIS A 7 -22.13 27.01 -23.93
CA HIS A 7 -20.72 27.41 -23.89
C HIS A 7 -20.14 27.47 -22.45
N ALA A 8 -18.89 27.02 -22.34
CA ALA A 8 -18.04 26.95 -21.16
C ALA A 8 -16.74 27.77 -21.39
N THR A 9 -16.11 28.28 -20.34
CA THR A 9 -14.70 28.75 -20.28
C THR A 9 -14.17 28.49 -18.86
N SER A 10 -13.26 27.52 -18.68
CA SER A 10 -11.78 27.58 -18.65
C SER A 10 -11.19 27.86 -17.24
N ARG A 11 -10.56 26.85 -16.63
CA ARG A 11 -9.68 26.95 -15.45
C ARG A 11 -8.25 26.50 -15.81
N PRO A 12 -7.19 27.09 -15.21
CA PRO A 12 -5.81 26.80 -15.57
C PRO A 12 -5.26 25.54 -14.88
N SER A 13 -4.32 24.90 -15.59
CA SER A 13 -3.54 23.73 -15.20
C SER A 13 -2.51 24.09 -14.12
N ILE A 14 -2.52 23.36 -13.00
CA ILE A 14 -1.47 23.36 -11.96
C ILE A 14 -1.08 21.89 -11.72
N ARG A 15 0.21 21.58 -11.83
CA ARG A 15 0.81 20.26 -11.54
C ARG A 15 0.62 19.89 -10.06
N PRO A 16 0.15 18.67 -9.70
CA PRO A 16 0.13 18.22 -8.32
C PRO A 16 1.29 17.25 -8.08
N THR A 17 2.32 17.67 -7.35
CA THR A 17 3.27 16.74 -6.72
C THR A 17 3.66 17.30 -5.36
N GLN A 18 3.58 16.44 -4.34
CA GLN A 18 4.03 16.59 -2.95
C GLN A 18 3.33 17.60 -2.02
N LEU A 19 2.79 18.73 -2.49
CA LEU A 19 2.18 19.72 -1.57
C LEU A 19 0.77 19.35 -1.06
N ALA A 20 -0.01 18.59 -1.84
CA ALA A 20 -1.38 18.20 -1.47
C ALA A 20 -1.46 17.17 -0.33
N LEU A 21 -0.39 16.38 -0.12
CA LEU A 21 -0.36 15.33 0.91
C LEU A 21 -0.16 15.90 2.32
N ALA A 22 0.57 17.02 2.44
CA ALA A 22 0.75 17.74 3.70
C ALA A 22 -0.49 18.58 4.08
N LEU A 23 -1.19 19.16 3.09
CA LEU A 23 -2.42 19.93 3.31
C LEU A 23 -3.63 19.04 3.67
N GLY A 24 -3.71 17.81 3.13
CA GLY A 24 -4.76 16.85 3.49
C GLY A 24 -4.70 16.41 4.96
N GLY A 25 -3.50 16.13 5.48
CA GLY A 25 -3.32 15.74 6.89
C GLY A 25 -3.64 16.87 7.87
N ALA A 26 -3.28 18.12 7.53
CA ALA A 26 -3.61 19.28 8.34
C ALA A 26 -5.13 19.55 8.41
N LEU A 27 -5.84 19.44 7.28
CA LEU A 27 -7.29 19.62 7.22
C LEU A 27 -8.07 18.54 7.99
N LEU A 28 -7.63 17.28 7.95
CA LEU A 28 -8.22 16.21 8.77
C LEU A 28 -7.97 16.42 10.27
N SER A 29 -6.77 16.86 10.66
CA SER A 29 -6.46 17.14 12.07
C SER A 29 -7.32 18.27 12.64
N LEU A 30 -7.52 19.37 11.90
CA LEU A 30 -8.38 20.48 12.33
C LEU A 30 -9.85 20.05 12.46
N ALA A 31 -10.37 19.31 11.47
CA ALA A 31 -11.76 18.83 11.50
C ALA A 31 -12.03 17.86 12.68
N ALA A 32 -11.04 17.04 13.05
CA ALA A 32 -11.15 16.13 14.20
C ALA A 32 -11.14 16.88 15.54
N HIS A 33 -10.34 17.96 15.66
CA HIS A 33 -10.34 18.78 16.87
C HIS A 33 -11.66 19.53 17.05
N ASP A 34 -12.22 20.12 15.98
CA ASP A 34 -13.48 20.86 16.04
C ASP A 34 -14.67 19.95 16.37
N ALA A 35 -14.68 18.72 15.82
CA ALA A 35 -15.70 17.72 16.13
C ALA A 35 -15.61 17.23 17.59
N HIS A 36 -14.40 17.03 18.13
CA HIS A 36 -14.21 16.59 19.51
C HIS A 36 -14.56 17.70 20.51
N ALA A 37 -14.17 18.94 20.22
CA ALA A 37 -14.51 20.10 21.04
C ALA A 37 -16.03 20.34 21.11
N ALA A 38 -16.79 19.97 20.06
CA ALA A 38 -18.25 20.06 20.03
C ALA A 38 -18.94 18.96 20.86
N ALA A 39 -18.25 17.87 21.22
CA ALA A 39 -18.79 16.76 22.00
C ALA A 39 -18.70 16.96 23.53
N CYS A 40 -17.98 18.00 24.00
CA CYS A 40 -17.79 18.33 25.41
C CYS A 40 -18.16 19.79 25.73
N ALA A 41 -18.32 20.13 27.01
CA ALA A 41 -18.58 21.51 27.46
C ALA A 41 -17.34 22.45 27.39
N GLY A 42 -16.20 21.96 26.89
CA GLY A 42 -14.92 22.66 26.79
C GLY A 42 -13.75 21.67 26.71
N THR A 43 -12.58 22.14 26.26
CA THR A 43 -11.33 21.35 26.24
C THR A 43 -10.30 21.96 27.19
N GLN A 44 -9.83 21.16 28.16
CA GLN A 44 -8.74 21.49 29.06
C GLN A 44 -7.40 21.06 28.45
N VAL A 45 -6.46 22.00 28.31
CA VAL A 45 -5.13 21.73 27.77
C VAL A 45 -4.12 21.59 28.89
N LEU A 46 -3.39 20.48 28.90
CA LEU A 46 -2.30 20.18 29.83
C LEU A 46 -0.96 20.14 29.10
N TYR A 47 0.11 20.61 29.75
CA TYR A 47 1.45 20.71 29.19
C TYR A 47 2.41 19.80 29.95
N ALA A 48 3.06 18.87 29.23
CA ALA A 48 3.94 17.86 29.80
C ALA A 48 5.38 17.98 29.27
N THR A 49 6.37 17.97 30.15
CA THR A 49 7.81 18.02 29.81
C THR A 49 8.61 16.98 30.60
N HIS A 50 9.63 16.39 29.98
CA HIS A 50 10.45 15.32 30.57
C HIS A 50 11.41 15.83 31.66
N ASP A 51 11.72 17.13 31.64
CA ASP A 51 12.60 17.84 32.56
C ASP A 51 11.85 18.53 33.72
N ALA A 52 10.54 18.30 33.85
CA ALA A 52 9.73 18.92 34.91
C ALA A 52 10.03 18.34 36.28
N GLN A 53 10.02 19.21 37.29
CA GLN A 53 9.94 18.83 38.69
C GLN A 53 8.53 18.34 39.05
N ASP A 54 8.43 17.54 40.10
CA ASP A 54 7.16 17.00 40.57
C ASP A 54 6.17 18.11 40.99
N MET A 55 4.87 17.92 40.72
CA MET A 55 3.83 18.91 41.00
C MET A 55 3.75 19.28 42.48
N VAL A 56 3.87 18.30 43.38
CA VAL A 56 3.74 18.51 44.83
C VAL A 56 4.87 19.42 45.33
N THR A 57 6.05 19.25 44.76
CA THR A 57 7.24 20.05 45.12
C THR A 57 7.30 21.43 44.47
N SER A 58 6.69 21.59 43.29
CA SER A 58 6.82 22.81 42.47
C SER A 58 5.59 23.74 42.49
N GLY A 59 4.44 23.28 43.00
CA GLY A 59 3.19 24.07 43.02
C GLY A 59 2.56 24.30 41.63
N LYS A 60 3.05 23.63 40.59
CA LYS A 60 2.57 23.76 39.21
C LYS A 60 1.31 22.95 38.97
N THR A 61 0.47 23.41 38.04
CA THR A 61 -0.83 22.79 37.73
C THR A 61 -0.87 22.03 36.40
N GLY A 62 0.11 22.23 35.51
CA GLY A 62 0.09 21.68 34.16
C GLY A 62 -0.83 22.40 33.18
N LYS A 63 -1.66 23.37 33.61
CA LYS A 63 -2.75 23.96 32.81
C LYS A 63 -2.41 25.29 32.13
N LEU A 64 -1.25 25.89 32.43
CA LEU A 64 -0.91 27.27 32.08
C LEU A 64 0.37 27.35 31.23
N GLY A 65 0.28 26.90 29.98
CA GLY A 65 1.39 26.95 29.01
C GLY A 65 2.64 26.17 29.43
N TRP A 66 3.72 26.33 28.67
CA TRP A 66 4.97 25.59 28.92
C TRP A 66 5.72 26.01 30.20
N GLY A 67 5.46 27.21 30.74
CA GLY A 67 6.05 27.64 32.02
C GLY A 67 5.55 26.82 33.22
N ASP A 68 4.28 26.42 33.19
CA ASP A 68 3.63 25.60 34.20
C ASP A 68 3.57 24.11 33.81
N ALA A 69 4.39 23.69 32.85
CA ALA A 69 4.49 22.29 32.45
C ALA A 69 5.00 21.40 33.59
N VAL A 70 4.53 20.16 33.56
CA VAL A 70 4.72 19.13 34.60
C VAL A 70 5.19 17.81 33.98
N THR A 71 5.50 16.80 34.77
CA THR A 71 5.80 15.47 34.24
C THR A 71 4.57 14.90 33.52
N LEU A 72 4.79 14.01 32.55
CA LEU A 72 3.68 13.38 31.83
C LEU A 72 2.76 12.57 32.76
N GLN A 73 3.33 11.86 33.74
CA GLN A 73 2.61 11.18 34.83
C GLN A 73 1.63 12.12 35.54
N ASN A 74 2.09 13.31 35.92
CA ASN A 74 1.27 14.26 36.65
C ASN A 74 0.18 14.90 35.76
N ALA A 75 0.48 15.17 34.48
CA ALA A 75 -0.53 15.64 33.53
C ALA A 75 -1.64 14.60 33.33
N LEU A 76 -1.28 13.33 33.16
CA LEU A 76 -2.24 12.23 33.06
C LEU A 76 -3.05 12.06 34.35
N ALA A 77 -2.41 12.15 35.52
CA ALA A 77 -3.09 12.10 36.82
C ALA A 77 -4.15 13.22 36.96
N VAL A 78 -3.83 14.45 36.54
CA VAL A 78 -4.79 15.56 36.55
C VAL A 78 -5.97 15.30 35.62
N ALA A 79 -5.75 14.77 34.42
CA ALA A 79 -6.83 14.43 33.50
C ALA A 79 -7.70 13.30 34.05
N ASN A 80 -7.08 12.22 34.51
CA ASN A 80 -7.75 11.01 35.01
C ASN A 80 -8.54 11.26 36.30
N ALA A 81 -8.17 12.26 37.10
CA ALA A 81 -8.91 12.62 38.32
C ALA A 81 -10.32 13.18 38.03
N ASP A 82 -10.58 13.70 36.83
CA ASP A 82 -11.93 14.12 36.41
C ASP A 82 -12.69 12.95 35.79
N THR A 83 -13.60 12.39 36.58
CA THR A 83 -14.43 11.23 36.23
C THR A 83 -15.77 11.61 35.60
N THR A 84 -16.10 12.90 35.46
CA THR A 84 -17.43 13.36 35.03
C THR A 84 -17.67 13.25 33.52
N LEU A 85 -16.60 13.08 32.75
CA LEU A 85 -16.57 13.10 31.27
C LEU A 85 -17.19 14.36 30.63
N SER A 86 -17.50 15.40 31.41
CA SER A 86 -18.16 16.63 30.94
C SER A 86 -17.20 17.59 30.21
N GLN A 87 -15.90 17.44 30.44
CA GLN A 87 -14.82 18.22 29.85
C GLN A 87 -13.93 17.30 29.00
N CYS A 88 -13.53 17.75 27.82
CA CYS A 88 -12.51 17.08 27.01
C CYS A 88 -11.11 17.47 27.50
N TYR A 89 -10.12 16.60 27.30
CA TYR A 89 -8.73 16.87 27.68
C TYR A 89 -7.79 16.71 26.49
N GLU A 90 -6.81 17.60 26.39
CA GLU A 90 -5.67 17.50 25.50
C GLU A 90 -4.39 17.60 26.32
N VAL A 91 -3.52 16.59 26.23
CA VAL A 91 -2.18 16.61 26.81
C VAL A 91 -1.17 16.86 25.69
N ARG A 92 -0.48 18.01 25.76
CA ARG A 92 0.58 18.45 24.85
C ARG A 92 1.92 18.04 25.43
N ILE A 93 2.66 17.20 24.70
CA ILE A 93 3.93 16.65 25.17
C ILE A 93 5.08 17.32 24.43
N LYS A 94 5.99 17.91 25.21
CA LYS A 94 7.23 18.48 24.70
C LYS A 94 8.10 17.37 24.09
N GLN A 95 8.91 17.70 23.12
CA GLN A 95 9.92 16.79 22.60
C GLN A 95 10.87 16.32 23.73
N GLY A 96 11.21 15.03 23.71
CA GLY A 96 12.03 14.39 24.75
C GLY A 96 11.72 12.89 24.92
N VAL A 97 12.46 12.27 25.84
CA VAL A 97 12.30 10.86 26.24
C VAL A 97 11.65 10.81 27.61
N TYR A 98 10.57 10.05 27.73
CA TYR A 98 9.77 9.91 28.94
C TYR A 98 9.76 8.43 29.36
N LYS A 99 10.04 8.17 30.64
CA LYS A 99 10.03 6.83 31.22
C LYS A 99 8.93 6.77 32.30
N PRO A 100 8.15 5.68 32.39
CA PRO A 100 7.09 5.56 33.39
C PRO A 100 7.63 5.36 34.81
N ALA A 101 8.84 4.83 34.92
CA ALA A 101 9.62 4.73 36.15
C ALA A 101 11.11 4.94 35.84
N THR A 102 11.92 5.07 36.89
CA THR A 102 13.38 5.03 36.79
C THR A 102 13.88 4.04 37.83
N LEU A 103 14.76 3.14 37.40
CA LEU A 103 15.33 2.06 38.19
C LEU A 103 16.85 2.11 38.10
N ASP A 104 17.56 1.77 39.18
CA ASP A 104 19.01 1.59 39.12
C ASP A 104 19.31 0.25 38.41
N PRO A 105 20.17 0.20 37.36
CA PRO A 105 20.63 -1.05 36.75
C PRO A 105 21.19 -2.08 37.73
N ALA A 106 21.72 -1.63 38.87
CA ALA A 106 22.26 -2.48 39.93
C ALA A 106 21.23 -2.92 40.97
N GLU A 107 19.96 -2.54 40.82
CA GLU A 107 18.89 -2.93 41.74
C GLU A 107 18.70 -4.46 41.73
N THR A 108 18.59 -5.05 42.92
CA THR A 108 18.43 -6.51 43.12
C THR A 108 17.20 -6.86 43.96
N ASN A 109 16.54 -5.86 44.55
CA ASN A 109 15.31 -6.05 45.34
C ASN A 109 14.12 -6.29 44.41
N SER A 110 13.64 -7.54 44.38
CA SER A 110 12.51 -7.95 43.54
C SER A 110 11.23 -7.16 43.79
N GLY A 111 10.99 -6.64 45.01
CA GLY A 111 9.82 -5.81 45.30
C GLY A 111 9.89 -4.44 44.63
N VAL A 112 11.06 -3.81 44.64
CA VAL A 112 11.31 -2.52 43.96
C VAL A 112 11.26 -2.70 42.45
N ILE A 113 11.91 -3.74 41.94
CA ILE A 113 11.90 -4.10 40.52
C ILE A 113 10.46 -4.31 40.05
N ASN A 114 9.70 -5.19 40.72
CA ASN A 114 8.31 -5.49 40.33
C ASN A 114 7.40 -4.25 40.37
N ALA A 115 7.58 -3.37 41.36
CA ALA A 115 6.85 -2.11 41.42
C ALA A 115 7.17 -1.22 40.21
N ALA A 116 8.45 -1.07 39.86
CA ALA A 116 8.88 -0.27 38.71
C ALA A 116 8.42 -0.87 37.37
N LEU A 117 8.50 -2.20 37.20
CA LEU A 117 8.02 -2.93 36.02
C LEU A 117 6.52 -2.74 35.77
N SER A 118 5.73 -2.51 36.82
CA SER A 118 4.28 -2.31 36.75
C SER A 118 3.85 -0.88 36.43
N MET A 119 4.79 0.07 36.37
CA MET A 119 4.49 1.47 36.07
C MET A 119 4.28 1.68 34.57
N SER A 120 3.24 2.46 34.24
CA SER A 120 2.83 2.79 32.87
C SER A 120 2.36 4.24 32.74
N PHE A 121 2.32 4.78 31.53
CA PHE A 121 1.54 5.98 31.22
C PHE A 121 0.07 5.60 31.08
N ASN A 122 -0.73 5.88 32.11
CA ASN A 122 -2.13 5.44 32.18
C ASN A 122 -3.10 6.49 31.62
N ILE A 123 -3.89 6.10 30.62
CA ILE A 123 -4.98 6.87 30.02
C ILE A 123 -6.30 6.23 30.48
N ALA A 124 -6.84 6.72 31.60
CA ALA A 124 -8.03 6.14 32.22
C ALA A 124 -9.34 6.82 31.77
N ARG A 125 -9.27 7.77 30.84
CA ARG A 125 -10.42 8.48 30.27
C ARG A 125 -10.18 8.92 28.82
N PRO A 126 -11.23 9.21 28.03
CA PRO A 126 -11.11 9.79 26.71
C PRO A 126 -10.35 11.12 26.73
N MET A 127 -9.33 11.23 25.88
CA MET A 127 -8.50 12.43 25.72
C MET A 127 -7.66 12.39 24.44
N LEU A 128 -7.07 13.53 24.09
CA LEU A 128 -6.07 13.66 23.02
C LEU A 128 -4.67 13.71 23.65
N LEU A 129 -3.79 12.79 23.28
CA LEU A 129 -2.39 12.75 23.71
C LEU A 129 -1.48 13.04 22.51
N LYS A 130 -0.84 14.21 22.51
CA LYS A 130 -0.15 14.73 21.32
C LYS A 130 1.32 15.05 21.58
N GLY A 131 2.19 14.42 20.80
CA GLY A 131 3.63 14.67 20.80
C GLY A 131 4.09 15.73 19.81
N GLY A 132 5.39 15.96 19.81
CA GLY A 132 6.10 16.80 18.84
C GLY A 132 6.18 18.28 19.19
N TYR A 133 5.72 18.72 20.36
CA TYR A 133 5.75 20.14 20.72
C TYR A 133 7.15 20.61 21.10
N THR A 134 7.59 21.74 20.55
CA THR A 134 8.94 22.28 20.80
C THR A 134 9.12 22.88 22.21
N GLY A 135 8.02 23.16 22.93
CA GLY A 135 8.04 23.88 24.20
C GLY A 135 8.03 25.41 24.04
N SER A 136 7.97 25.93 22.81
CA SER A 136 7.87 27.36 22.51
C SER A 136 6.52 27.66 21.85
N GLY A 137 5.53 28.01 22.66
CA GLY A 137 4.13 28.17 22.21
C GLY A 137 3.55 26.86 21.65
N ASP A 138 2.65 26.94 20.69
CA ASP A 138 1.95 25.76 20.14
C ASP A 138 2.65 25.14 18.92
N THR A 139 3.92 25.50 18.69
CA THR A 139 4.70 24.98 17.55
C THR A 139 5.02 23.49 17.74
N ARG A 140 4.62 22.68 16.75
CA ARG A 140 4.86 21.22 16.68
C ARG A 140 5.71 20.84 15.47
N VAL A 141 6.59 19.85 15.66
CA VAL A 141 7.26 19.08 14.61
C VAL A 141 6.85 17.62 14.78
N ILE A 142 5.88 17.19 13.98
CA ILE A 142 5.28 15.86 14.06
C ILE A 142 6.20 14.86 13.35
N GLN A 143 7.19 14.39 14.10
CA GLN A 143 8.03 13.25 13.74
C GLN A 143 8.04 12.35 14.96
N ALA A 144 7.75 11.07 14.77
CA ALA A 144 7.59 10.13 15.88
C ALA A 144 8.84 10.07 16.78
N ASP A 145 10.03 10.29 16.21
CA ASP A 145 11.30 10.23 16.94
C ASP A 145 11.51 11.40 17.91
N ASN A 146 10.71 12.46 17.82
CA ASN A 146 10.87 13.66 18.65
C ASN A 146 10.23 13.51 20.04
N THR A 147 9.28 12.60 20.23
CA THR A 147 8.60 12.40 21.52
C THR A 147 8.47 10.91 21.80
N VAL A 148 9.32 10.41 22.70
CA VAL A 148 9.51 8.99 22.94
C VAL A 148 8.99 8.63 24.33
N LEU A 149 8.06 7.69 24.39
CA LEU A 149 7.63 7.00 25.60
C LEU A 149 8.37 5.66 25.63
N SER A 150 9.35 5.56 26.53
CA SER A 150 10.27 4.42 26.61
C SER A 150 9.99 3.57 27.85
N GLY A 151 9.93 2.25 27.63
CA GLY A 151 9.83 1.22 28.66
C GLY A 151 11.16 0.84 29.30
N ASP A 152 12.30 1.30 28.76
CA ASP A 152 13.64 1.11 29.32
C ASP A 152 13.76 1.88 30.64
N ILE A 153 13.34 1.28 31.76
CA ILE A 153 13.26 1.96 33.04
C ILE A 153 14.61 2.02 33.76
N ASP A 154 15.54 1.12 33.45
CA ASP A 154 16.87 1.09 34.06
C ASP A 154 17.98 1.70 33.17
N GLY A 155 17.74 1.96 31.88
CA GLY A 155 18.70 2.67 31.03
C GLY A 155 19.72 1.76 30.36
N ASN A 156 19.45 0.46 30.21
CA ASN A 156 20.41 -0.51 29.68
C ASN A 156 20.05 -1.08 28.29
N ASP A 157 18.89 -0.73 27.74
CA ASP A 157 18.54 -1.02 26.36
C ASP A 157 19.55 -0.37 25.38
N LEU A 158 19.78 -1.03 24.25
CA LEU A 158 20.49 -0.39 23.13
C LEU A 158 19.52 0.55 22.41
N VAL A 159 19.68 1.85 22.63
CA VAL A 159 18.78 2.87 22.10
C VAL A 159 19.48 3.87 21.18
N GLU A 160 18.76 4.35 20.16
CA GLU A 160 19.13 5.56 19.42
C GLU A 160 18.06 6.62 19.64
N GLY A 161 18.42 7.76 20.23
CA GLY A 161 17.44 8.80 20.58
C GLY A 161 16.41 8.35 21.64
N GLY A 162 16.73 7.35 22.46
CA GLY A 162 15.82 6.75 23.44
C GLY A 162 14.88 5.68 22.87
N ILE A 163 15.06 5.30 21.60
CA ILE A 163 14.23 4.32 20.90
C ILE A 163 14.95 2.98 20.81
N THR A 164 14.33 1.94 21.37
CA THR A 164 14.70 0.53 21.19
C THR A 164 14.22 0.07 19.81
N ARG A 165 15.13 -0.41 18.95
CA ARG A 165 14.80 -0.64 17.53
C ARG A 165 14.31 -2.06 17.25
N SER A 166 14.90 -3.04 17.92
CA SER A 166 14.58 -4.45 17.69
C SER A 166 14.40 -5.22 19.00
N ALA A 167 13.26 -5.89 19.11
CA ALA A 167 13.04 -6.95 20.07
C ALA A 167 13.20 -8.28 19.35
N GLU A 168 13.96 -9.21 19.93
CA GLU A 168 14.16 -10.56 19.40
C GLU A 168 13.96 -11.61 20.49
N PHE A 169 13.77 -12.87 20.11
CA PHE A 169 13.75 -13.99 21.06
C PHE A 169 15.18 -14.48 21.28
N ALA A 170 15.65 -14.44 22.54
CA ALA A 170 17.01 -14.81 22.90
C ALA A 170 17.33 -16.29 22.66
N ASP A 171 16.34 -17.14 22.87
CA ASP A 171 16.46 -18.58 22.78
C ASP A 171 15.26 -19.15 22.03
N PRO A 172 15.46 -19.81 20.89
CA PRO A 172 14.39 -20.51 20.19
C PRO A 172 13.65 -21.53 21.07
N SER A 173 14.28 -22.02 22.16
CA SER A 173 13.77 -22.98 23.13
C SER A 173 13.09 -22.37 24.38
N SER A 174 13.10 -21.04 24.52
CA SER A 174 12.37 -20.32 25.58
C SER A 174 11.65 -19.09 25.01
N PRO A 175 10.31 -19.14 24.81
CA PRO A 175 9.55 -18.04 24.22
C PRO A 175 9.43 -16.81 25.14
N PHE A 176 9.98 -16.88 26.35
CA PHE A 176 9.87 -15.87 27.40
C PHE A 176 11.15 -15.04 27.60
N ALA A 177 12.22 -15.36 26.87
CA ALA A 177 13.48 -14.63 26.92
C ALA A 177 13.63 -13.71 25.70
N VAL A 178 13.89 -12.42 25.94
CA VAL A 178 14.15 -11.43 24.89
C VAL A 178 15.64 -11.15 24.72
N SER A 179 16.02 -10.83 23.49
CA SER A 179 17.34 -10.36 23.08
C SER A 179 17.19 -9.23 22.03
N GLY A 180 18.26 -8.93 21.31
CA GLY A 180 18.35 -7.77 20.43
C GLY A 180 18.74 -6.53 21.23
N ASP A 181 17.94 -5.47 21.08
CA ASP A 181 18.20 -4.20 21.74
C ASP A 181 17.59 -4.12 23.15
N LEU A 182 16.56 -4.93 23.43
CA LEU A 182 15.92 -5.05 24.74
C LEU A 182 16.83 -5.77 25.76
N LYS A 183 17.10 -5.14 26.89
CA LYS A 183 17.94 -5.67 27.99
C LYS A 183 17.33 -5.36 29.36
N GLY A 184 17.77 -6.10 30.37
CA GLY A 184 17.43 -5.82 31.77
C GLY A 184 15.94 -5.66 32.08
N ASN A 185 15.61 -4.65 32.89
CA ASN A 185 14.28 -4.39 33.41
C ASN A 185 13.56 -3.34 32.56
N ASN A 186 12.43 -3.76 31.98
CA ASN A 186 11.61 -2.93 31.11
C ASN A 186 10.17 -2.89 31.62
N SER A 187 9.49 -1.75 31.49
CA SER A 187 8.07 -1.66 31.84
C SER A 187 7.25 -2.73 31.10
N THR A 188 6.32 -3.36 31.84
CA THR A 188 5.47 -4.45 31.33
C THR A 188 4.54 -3.94 30.22
N ALA A 189 4.07 -2.71 30.34
CA ALA A 189 3.27 -2.00 29.34
C ALA A 189 3.64 -0.53 29.40
N VAL A 190 4.17 0.05 28.33
CA VAL A 190 4.57 1.47 28.32
C VAL A 190 3.33 2.36 28.48
N VAL A 191 2.27 2.08 27.73
CA VAL A 191 1.02 2.83 27.75
C VAL A 191 -0.13 1.88 28.05
N VAL A 192 -1.00 2.27 28.97
CA VAL A 192 -2.25 1.56 29.26
C VAL A 192 -3.42 2.48 28.97
N VAL A 193 -4.38 2.00 28.18
CA VAL A 193 -5.64 2.70 27.89
C VAL A 193 -6.79 1.89 28.51
N GLY A 194 -7.62 2.55 29.30
CA GLY A 194 -8.64 1.90 30.13
C GLY A 194 -8.27 1.85 31.60
N PRO A 195 -9.17 1.35 32.45
CA PRO A 195 -8.90 1.23 33.88
C PRO A 195 -7.69 0.31 34.09
N SER A 196 -6.72 0.79 34.87
CA SER A 196 -5.52 0.03 35.21
C SER A 196 -5.90 -1.22 36.00
N VAL A 197 -5.57 -2.39 35.48
CA VAL A 197 -5.68 -3.66 36.23
C VAL A 197 -4.70 -3.76 37.40
N PHE A 198 -3.86 -2.73 37.60
CA PHE A 198 -2.73 -2.72 38.53
C PHE A 198 -2.88 -1.75 39.72
N SER A 199 -3.93 -0.93 39.78
CA SER A 199 -4.13 -0.01 40.91
C SER A 199 -5.59 0.34 41.13
N GLU A 200 -6.12 -0.09 42.28
CA GLU A 200 -7.23 0.43 43.11
C GLU A 200 -8.16 -0.70 43.65
N PRO A 201 -8.76 -0.55 44.85
CA PRO A 201 -9.73 -1.50 45.39
C PRO A 201 -11.00 -1.56 44.53
N PRO A 202 -11.85 -2.60 44.67
CA PRO A 202 -13.08 -2.74 43.90
C PRO A 202 -14.10 -1.66 44.30
N GLY A 203 -14.04 -0.50 43.65
CA GLY A 203 -14.98 0.61 43.78
C GLY A 203 -15.47 1.05 42.40
N THR A 204 -16.79 0.94 42.19
CA THR A 204 -17.61 1.38 41.03
C THR A 204 -16.97 1.34 39.63
N PRO A 205 -17.43 0.46 38.72
CA PRO A 205 -16.87 0.34 37.38
C PRO A 205 -17.00 1.65 36.61
N VAL A 206 -15.86 2.21 36.19
CA VAL A 206 -15.84 3.32 35.23
C VAL A 206 -15.88 2.68 33.84
N SER A 207 -17.10 2.53 33.30
CA SER A 207 -17.34 2.03 31.94
C SER A 207 -17.01 3.10 30.89
N ALA A 208 -15.78 3.64 30.89
CA ALA A 208 -15.34 4.60 29.89
C ALA A 208 -15.02 3.87 28.57
N SER A 209 -15.65 4.28 27.48
CA SER A 209 -15.30 3.84 26.12
C SER A 209 -14.24 4.76 25.53
N PHE A 210 -13.32 4.21 24.74
CA PHE A 210 -12.23 4.89 24.06
C PHE A 210 -12.38 4.61 22.57
N THR A 211 -12.91 5.55 21.81
CA THR A 211 -13.28 5.34 20.41
C THR A 211 -12.39 6.14 19.47
N SER A 212 -12.38 5.77 18.19
CA SER A 212 -11.55 6.41 17.17
C SER A 212 -12.30 7.48 16.37
N ALA A 213 -13.56 7.77 16.71
CA ALA A 213 -14.43 8.67 15.95
C ALA A 213 -14.41 10.09 16.56
N PRO A 214 -13.88 11.11 15.87
CA PRO A 214 -13.71 12.45 16.43
C PRO A 214 -14.98 13.15 16.93
N GLY A 215 -16.16 12.72 16.48
CA GLY A 215 -17.45 13.30 16.88
C GLY A 215 -18.03 12.75 18.18
N GLU A 216 -17.33 11.83 18.85
CA GLU A 216 -17.80 11.20 20.08
C GLU A 216 -17.09 11.77 21.31
N SER A 217 -17.79 11.86 22.44
CA SER A 217 -17.19 12.24 23.72
C SER A 217 -16.20 11.19 24.26
N SER A 218 -16.28 9.97 23.73
CA SER A 218 -15.34 8.87 23.96
C SER A 218 -14.11 8.91 23.06
N PHE A 219 -13.99 9.89 22.15
CA PHE A 219 -12.87 9.97 21.23
C PHE A 219 -11.54 10.04 21.98
N THR A 220 -10.66 9.10 21.65
CA THR A 220 -9.32 8.99 22.22
C THR A 220 -8.32 8.92 21.08
N GLN A 221 -7.33 9.82 21.09
CA GLN A 221 -6.33 9.89 20.04
C GLN A 221 -4.93 9.96 20.63
N LEU A 222 -4.04 9.16 20.08
CA LEU A 222 -2.60 9.29 20.29
C LEU A 222 -1.96 9.72 18.97
N GLU A 223 -1.17 10.79 19.00
CA GLU A 223 -0.62 11.40 17.80
C GLU A 223 0.84 11.83 17.96
N GLY A 224 1.70 11.41 17.02
CA GLY A 224 3.08 11.91 16.92
C GLY A 224 3.99 11.44 18.07
N LEU A 225 3.80 10.20 18.52
CA LEU A 225 4.56 9.60 19.62
C LEU A 225 5.28 8.33 19.16
N THR A 226 6.46 8.07 19.75
CA THR A 226 7.08 6.74 19.73
C THR A 226 6.77 6.01 21.03
N ILE A 227 6.36 4.75 20.95
CA ILE A 227 6.20 3.82 22.07
C ILE A 227 7.18 2.65 21.87
N THR A 228 8.07 2.43 22.83
CA THR A 228 9.24 1.57 22.65
C THR A 228 9.75 0.97 23.96
N GLY A 229 10.52 -0.12 23.90
CA GLY A 229 11.18 -0.69 25.08
C GLY A 229 10.22 -1.40 26.04
N GLY A 230 8.98 -1.65 25.66
CA GLY A 230 8.04 -2.37 26.51
C GLY A 230 8.28 -3.88 26.46
N ASN A 231 8.18 -4.58 27.60
CA ASN A 231 8.38 -6.04 27.67
C ASN A 231 7.41 -6.75 28.62
N SER A 232 6.45 -7.48 28.07
CA SER A 232 5.53 -8.31 28.86
C SER A 232 5.87 -9.81 28.89
N LEU A 233 6.97 -10.25 28.28
CA LEU A 233 7.30 -11.68 28.11
C LEU A 233 7.71 -12.42 29.41
N GLY A 234 7.81 -11.73 30.54
CA GLY A 234 8.03 -12.32 31.87
C GLY A 234 6.88 -12.13 32.87
N ALA A 235 5.83 -11.38 32.52
CA ALA A 235 4.78 -10.93 33.45
C ALA A 235 3.66 -11.98 33.68
N ALA A 236 3.86 -13.24 33.25
CA ALA A 236 2.83 -14.28 33.22
C ALA A 236 2.42 -14.86 34.60
N SER A 237 2.79 -14.24 35.72
CA SER A 237 2.46 -14.72 37.06
C SER A 237 1.37 -13.88 37.73
N GLY A 238 0.10 -14.13 37.39
CA GLY A 238 -1.00 -13.93 38.35
C GLY A 238 -2.33 -13.34 37.86
N THR A 239 -2.37 -12.54 36.78
CA THR A 239 -3.60 -11.80 36.41
C THR A 239 -4.44 -12.42 35.30
N GLY A 240 -3.93 -13.44 34.60
CA GLY A 240 -4.68 -14.16 33.56
C GLY A 240 -5.05 -13.33 32.31
N LEU A 241 -4.54 -12.11 32.16
CA LEU A 241 -4.84 -11.23 31.03
C LEU A 241 -3.64 -11.13 30.06
N PRO A 242 -3.87 -11.24 28.73
CA PRO A 242 -2.82 -11.02 27.74
C PRO A 242 -2.45 -9.54 27.65
N ILE A 243 -1.18 -9.20 27.86
CA ILE A 243 -0.67 -7.81 27.90
C ILE A 243 0.32 -7.60 26.75
N GLY A 244 0.15 -6.49 26.01
CA GLY A 244 1.14 -6.01 25.03
C GLY A 244 2.20 -5.14 25.71
N GLY A 245 3.48 -5.27 25.31
CA GLY A 245 4.58 -4.50 25.88
C GLY A 245 4.49 -2.99 25.61
N GLY A 246 4.05 -2.60 24.42
CA GLY A 246 3.92 -1.20 24.02
C GLY A 246 2.65 -0.56 24.59
N LEU A 247 1.54 -0.66 23.86
CA LEU A 247 0.24 -0.18 24.26
C LEU A 247 -0.71 -1.34 24.56
N SER A 248 -1.26 -1.35 25.77
CA SER A 248 -2.31 -2.29 26.17
C SER A 248 -3.62 -1.55 26.37
N CYS A 249 -4.64 -1.89 25.59
CA CYS A 249 -5.98 -1.31 25.71
C CYS A 249 -6.90 -2.36 26.36
N THR A 250 -7.28 -2.15 27.61
CA THR A 250 -8.11 -3.12 28.35
C THR A 250 -9.45 -2.52 28.70
N ALA A 251 -10.53 -3.13 28.21
CA ALA A 251 -11.87 -2.92 28.77
C ALA A 251 -11.98 -3.76 30.06
N GLN A 252 -12.36 -3.14 31.19
CA GLN A 252 -12.40 -3.82 32.49
C GLN A 252 -13.25 -5.09 32.45
N MET A 253 -12.74 -6.17 33.05
CA MET A 253 -13.56 -7.30 33.47
C MET A 253 -14.44 -6.83 34.63
N VAL A 254 -15.75 -6.96 34.51
CA VAL A 254 -16.64 -7.01 35.68
C VAL A 254 -17.04 -8.48 35.84
N PRO A 255 -16.35 -9.28 36.67
CA PRO A 255 -16.60 -10.71 36.80
C PRO A 255 -18.04 -11.08 37.23
N SER A 256 -18.82 -10.10 37.71
CA SER A 256 -20.09 -10.33 38.38
C SER A 256 -21.35 -10.01 37.55
N LEU A 257 -21.23 -9.55 36.30
CA LEU A 257 -22.40 -9.20 35.47
C LEU A 257 -22.29 -9.80 34.07
N ALA A 258 -22.64 -11.09 33.97
CA ALA A 258 -23.00 -11.68 32.69
C ALA A 258 -24.09 -10.80 32.02
N GLY A 259 -23.75 -10.12 30.92
CA GLY A 259 -24.68 -9.30 30.14
C GLY A 259 -24.52 -7.77 30.22
N ALA A 260 -23.55 -7.22 30.96
CA ALA A 260 -23.23 -5.79 30.86
C ALA A 260 -22.48 -5.49 29.54
N PRO A 261 -22.85 -4.44 28.79
CA PRO A 261 -22.10 -4.03 27.60
C PRO A 261 -20.69 -3.60 28.03
N MET A 262 -19.68 -4.22 27.42
CA MET A 262 -18.28 -3.84 27.65
C MET A 262 -17.99 -2.52 26.94
N ALA A 263 -17.14 -1.69 27.55
CA ALA A 263 -16.72 -0.43 26.96
C ALA A 263 -15.76 -0.67 25.78
N GLU A 264 -15.93 0.06 24.67
CA GLU A 264 -15.06 -0.04 23.50
C GLU A 264 -13.65 0.45 23.85
N CYS A 265 -12.61 -0.26 23.37
CA CYS A 265 -11.21 0.16 23.50
C CYS A 265 -10.58 0.14 22.10
N SER A 266 -10.66 1.28 21.41
CA SER A 266 -10.30 1.48 20.01
C SER A 266 -9.84 2.92 19.76
N PRO A 267 -8.69 3.34 20.33
CA PRO A 267 -8.18 4.68 20.12
C PRO A 267 -7.78 4.92 18.66
N ALA A 268 -7.79 6.18 18.21
CA ALA A 268 -7.17 6.58 16.95
C ALA A 268 -5.66 6.73 17.12
N LEU A 269 -4.88 6.02 16.30
CA LEU A 269 -3.42 6.05 16.29
C LEU A 269 -2.95 6.75 15.01
N GLN A 270 -2.36 7.95 15.14
CA GLN A 270 -1.97 8.76 14.00
C GLN A 270 -0.51 9.20 14.08
N SER A 271 0.27 9.00 13.02
CA SER A 271 1.71 9.37 13.01
C SER A 271 2.49 8.76 14.19
N MET A 272 2.13 7.54 14.56
CA MET A 272 2.73 6.81 15.68
C MET A 272 3.93 5.99 15.23
N ARG A 273 4.86 5.72 16.13
CA ARG A 273 5.89 4.68 15.96
C ARG A 273 5.83 3.69 17.13
N PHE A 274 5.73 2.41 16.82
CA PHE A 274 5.89 1.33 17.78
C PHE A 274 7.13 0.53 17.41
N SER A 275 8.15 0.57 18.26
CA SER A 275 9.49 0.06 17.93
C SER A 275 10.06 -0.79 19.06
N GLY A 276 10.59 -1.96 18.74
CA GLY A 276 11.34 -2.77 19.72
C GLY A 276 10.53 -3.18 20.95
N ASN A 277 9.21 -3.38 20.82
CA ASN A 277 8.39 -3.85 21.93
C ASN A 277 8.27 -5.37 21.90
N ALA A 278 8.27 -5.98 23.08
CA ALA A 278 8.11 -7.41 23.31
C ALA A 278 6.84 -7.70 24.10
N GLY A 279 6.10 -8.75 23.72
CA GLY A 279 4.97 -9.18 24.53
C GLY A 279 4.38 -10.53 24.19
N LEU A 280 3.50 -11.03 25.05
CA LEU A 280 2.85 -12.32 24.83
C LEU A 280 1.88 -12.28 23.63
N VAL A 281 1.09 -11.19 23.57
CA VAL A 281 0.05 -10.92 22.57
C VAL A 281 0.06 -9.42 22.27
N GLY A 282 0.05 -9.03 21.00
CA GLY A 282 -0.06 -7.63 20.60
C GLY A 282 1.08 -6.78 21.16
N SER A 283 2.34 -7.14 20.89
CA SER A 283 3.50 -6.51 21.54
C SER A 283 3.58 -5.00 21.33
N ALA A 284 3.12 -4.47 20.20
CA ALA A 284 3.00 -3.03 19.98
C ALA A 284 1.65 -2.49 20.45
N VAL A 285 0.55 -3.12 20.00
CA VAL A 285 -0.82 -2.76 20.38
C VAL A 285 -1.61 -4.03 20.66
N SER A 286 -2.12 -4.15 21.88
CA SER A 286 -2.97 -5.26 22.31
C SER A 286 -4.38 -4.78 22.63
N LEU A 287 -5.37 -5.33 21.90
CA LEU A 287 -6.81 -5.10 22.09
C LEU A 287 -7.54 -6.43 22.38
N PRO A 288 -7.39 -7.03 23.58
CA PRO A 288 -8.02 -8.30 23.90
C PRO A 288 -9.54 -8.17 24.11
N MET A 289 -10.29 -9.10 23.54
CA MET A 289 -11.74 -9.24 23.68
C MET A 289 -12.04 -10.35 24.69
N LEU A 290 -12.28 -9.97 25.95
CA LEU A 290 -12.21 -10.89 27.08
C LEU A 290 -13.53 -11.61 27.41
N THR A 291 -14.71 -11.08 27.06
CA THR A 291 -16.03 -11.76 27.05
C THR A 291 -17.11 -10.84 26.43
N GLY A 292 -18.30 -11.32 26.08
CA GLY A 292 -19.44 -10.46 25.67
C GLY A 292 -19.38 -9.89 24.25
N ALA A 293 -20.39 -9.10 23.87
CA ALA A 293 -20.46 -8.42 22.58
C ALA A 293 -19.60 -7.14 22.63
N ASN A 294 -18.53 -7.12 21.85
CA ASN A 294 -17.59 -6.01 21.76
C ASN A 294 -17.52 -5.48 20.33
N VAL A 295 -17.48 -4.15 20.22
CA VAL A 295 -17.17 -3.45 18.97
C VAL A 295 -15.73 -2.97 19.04
N THR A 296 -14.95 -3.22 17.98
CA THR A 296 -13.57 -2.74 17.85
C THR A 296 -13.43 -1.97 16.56
N ASN A 297 -13.33 -0.64 16.66
CA ASN A 297 -13.11 0.26 15.53
C ASN A 297 -11.72 0.92 15.57
N LEU A 298 -10.65 0.12 15.66
CA LEU A 298 -9.30 0.66 15.68
C LEU A 298 -8.97 1.40 14.37
N SER A 299 -8.40 2.61 14.47
CA SER A 299 -7.86 3.34 13.33
C SER A 299 -6.36 3.54 13.48
N ILE A 300 -5.60 3.09 12.50
CA ILE A 300 -4.14 3.27 12.37
C ILE A 300 -3.87 4.03 11.09
N GLU A 301 -3.26 5.21 11.21
CA GLU A 301 -2.97 6.08 10.08
C GLU A 301 -1.55 6.63 10.16
N GLN A 302 -0.83 6.61 9.03
CA GLN A 302 0.52 7.17 8.89
C GLN A 302 1.50 6.69 9.96
N SER A 303 1.34 5.44 10.42
CA SER A 303 2.06 4.93 11.58
C SER A 303 3.06 3.84 11.19
N THR A 304 4.08 3.64 12.01
CA THR A 304 5.13 2.64 11.79
C THR A 304 5.19 1.65 12.94
N PHE A 305 5.22 0.36 12.62
CA PHE A 305 5.40 -0.74 13.56
C PHE A 305 6.64 -1.51 13.10
N SER A 306 7.73 -1.41 13.85
CA SER A 306 9.01 -2.00 13.44
C SER A 306 9.72 -2.78 14.54
N GLY A 307 10.24 -3.96 14.22
CA GLY A 307 11.10 -4.71 15.14
C GLY A 307 10.41 -5.12 16.43
N ASN A 308 9.08 -5.31 16.43
CA ASN A 308 8.36 -5.78 17.60
C ASN A 308 8.32 -7.32 17.61
N ALA A 309 8.49 -7.94 18.78
CA ALA A 309 8.49 -9.39 18.96
C ALA A 309 7.32 -9.84 19.83
N THR A 310 6.68 -10.93 19.44
CA THR A 310 5.48 -11.42 20.12
C THR A 310 5.39 -12.94 20.11
N ALA A 311 5.06 -13.52 21.26
CA ALA A 311 5.14 -14.97 21.41
C ALA A 311 4.00 -15.70 20.69
N ILE A 312 2.78 -15.15 20.70
CA ILE A 312 1.60 -15.86 20.18
C ILE A 312 1.05 -15.22 18.89
N THR A 313 0.92 -13.90 18.86
CA THR A 313 0.18 -13.18 17.79
C THR A 313 1.08 -12.16 17.12
N GLY A 314 0.53 -11.23 16.34
CA GLY A 314 1.23 -10.10 15.73
C GLY A 314 1.49 -8.92 16.64
N ALA A 315 2.32 -8.00 16.16
CA ALA A 315 2.63 -6.74 16.82
C ALA A 315 1.34 -5.96 17.16
N VAL A 316 0.37 -5.97 16.25
CA VAL A 316 -1.00 -5.53 16.50
C VAL A 316 -1.90 -6.75 16.65
N PHE A 317 -2.59 -6.82 17.78
CA PHE A 317 -3.57 -7.86 18.06
C PHE A 317 -4.94 -7.25 18.34
N ALA A 318 -5.94 -7.78 17.66
CA ALA A 318 -7.35 -7.53 17.97
C ALA A 318 -8.11 -8.86 17.93
N GLY A 319 -8.65 -9.28 19.08
CA GLY A 319 -9.40 -10.52 19.15
C GLY A 319 -9.38 -11.22 20.50
N TRP A 320 -9.70 -12.50 20.47
CA TRP A 320 -10.14 -13.37 21.57
C TRP A 320 -9.23 -13.47 22.82
N ALA A 321 -9.88 -13.56 23.98
CA ALA A 321 -9.34 -14.18 25.20
C ALA A 321 -10.37 -15.05 26.00
N GLY A 322 -11.54 -15.42 25.45
CA GLY A 322 -12.48 -16.34 26.13
C GLY A 322 -13.64 -16.92 25.30
N GLU A 323 -14.15 -18.11 25.70
CA GLU A 323 -15.11 -19.03 25.02
C GLU A 323 -16.42 -18.43 24.45
N ASN A 324 -16.79 -17.22 24.87
CA ASN A 324 -18.07 -16.58 24.53
C ASN A 324 -17.94 -15.12 24.05
N ALA A 325 -16.74 -14.66 23.70
CA ALA A 325 -16.60 -13.31 23.13
C ALA A 325 -17.29 -13.26 21.76
N THR A 326 -18.05 -12.20 21.47
CA THR A 326 -18.59 -11.89 20.14
C THR A 326 -18.00 -10.56 19.68
N GLY A 327 -17.21 -10.59 18.60
CA GLY A 327 -16.53 -9.41 18.09
C GLY A 327 -17.10 -8.90 16.79
N SER A 328 -17.28 -7.58 16.67
CA SER A 328 -17.62 -6.89 15.43
C SER A 328 -16.86 -5.57 15.33
N GLY A 329 -16.87 -4.92 14.17
CA GLY A 329 -16.21 -3.63 13.98
C GLY A 329 -15.23 -3.64 12.81
N THR A 330 -14.47 -2.55 12.67
CA THR A 330 -13.51 -2.39 11.59
C THR A 330 -12.15 -1.91 12.10
N ILE A 331 -11.11 -2.68 11.82
CA ILE A 331 -9.72 -2.26 12.00
C ILE A 331 -9.27 -1.63 10.69
N ARG A 332 -9.02 -0.32 10.70
CA ARG A 332 -8.54 0.43 9.53
C ARG A 332 -7.06 0.70 9.66
N ILE A 333 -6.30 0.33 8.63
CA ILE A 333 -4.87 0.60 8.53
C ILE A 333 -4.63 1.33 7.21
N SER A 334 -4.13 2.56 7.29
CA SER A 334 -3.87 3.37 6.10
C SER A 334 -2.49 4.02 6.15
N ARG A 335 -1.81 4.05 5.00
CA ARG A 335 -0.54 4.77 4.82
C ARG A 335 0.51 4.40 5.87
N SER A 336 0.50 3.15 6.33
CA SER A 336 1.27 2.70 7.48
C SER A 336 2.28 1.64 7.08
N THR A 337 3.34 1.49 7.88
CA THR A 337 4.43 0.55 7.62
C THR A 337 4.56 -0.46 8.75
N PHE A 338 4.58 -1.74 8.42
CA PHE A 338 4.87 -2.85 9.33
C PHE A 338 6.11 -3.55 8.81
N SER A 339 7.22 -3.45 9.55
CA SER A 339 8.50 -3.97 9.09
C SER A 339 9.23 -4.78 10.15
N SER A 340 9.80 -5.91 9.76
CA SER A 340 10.64 -6.74 10.66
C SER A 340 9.95 -7.10 11.98
N ASN A 341 8.61 -7.19 12.01
CA ASN A 341 7.91 -7.68 13.20
C ASN A 341 7.92 -9.21 13.20
N ARG A 342 8.08 -9.80 14.38
CA ARG A 342 8.26 -11.23 14.54
C ARG A 342 7.24 -11.81 15.51
N SER A 343 6.53 -12.85 15.07
CA SER A 343 5.73 -13.72 15.91
C SER A 343 6.30 -15.13 15.94
N MET A 344 6.19 -15.87 17.04
CA MET A 344 6.42 -17.32 17.01
C MET A 344 5.19 -18.10 16.53
N GLY A 345 3.99 -17.50 16.63
CA GLY A 345 2.73 -18.07 16.19
C GLY A 345 2.19 -17.34 14.96
N PHE A 346 1.19 -16.51 15.16
CA PHE A 346 0.40 -15.93 14.07
C PHE A 346 0.85 -14.53 13.68
N GLY A 347 0.83 -14.24 12.37
CA GLY A 347 0.65 -12.87 11.91
C GLY A 347 1.75 -11.93 12.36
N GLY A 348 3.00 -12.02 11.89
CA GLY A 348 4.13 -11.26 12.44
C GLY A 348 3.84 -9.77 12.68
N ALA A 349 3.08 -9.14 11.78
CA ALA A 349 2.62 -7.76 11.93
C ALA A 349 1.24 -7.63 12.59
N VAL A 350 0.21 -8.24 12.02
CA VAL A 350 -1.19 -8.04 12.44
C VAL A 350 -1.87 -9.39 12.62
N THR A 351 -2.58 -9.55 13.72
CA THR A 351 -3.44 -10.71 13.95
C THR A 351 -4.84 -10.27 14.31
N VAL A 352 -5.81 -10.82 13.59
CA VAL A 352 -7.24 -10.58 13.80
C VAL A 352 -7.95 -11.90 14.06
N PHE A 353 -8.52 -12.04 15.25
CA PHE A 353 -9.34 -13.19 15.61
C PHE A 353 -10.81 -12.78 15.80
N GLY A 354 -11.64 -13.18 14.85
CA GLY A 354 -13.09 -13.12 14.94
C GLY A 354 -13.66 -14.31 15.72
N THR A 355 -14.92 -14.18 16.13
CA THR A 355 -15.59 -15.12 17.04
C THR A 355 -17.05 -15.29 16.59
N SER A 356 -17.91 -15.98 17.34
CA SER A 356 -19.26 -16.47 16.94
C SER A 356 -20.34 -15.42 16.59
N SER A 357 -19.98 -14.21 16.17
CA SER A 357 -20.91 -13.14 15.80
C SER A 357 -21.53 -13.33 14.41
N SER A 358 -22.76 -12.83 14.23
CA SER A 358 -23.42 -12.69 12.93
C SER A 358 -22.87 -11.51 12.11
N THR A 359 -22.13 -10.60 12.75
CA THR A 359 -21.51 -9.40 12.15
C THR A 359 -19.98 -9.57 12.08
N PRO A 360 -19.38 -9.60 10.87
CA PRO A 360 -17.97 -9.89 10.73
C PRO A 360 -17.08 -8.78 11.26
N LEU A 361 -15.96 -9.15 11.87
CA LEU A 361 -14.83 -8.24 12.10
C LEU A 361 -14.14 -8.00 10.75
N THR A 362 -13.97 -6.73 10.39
CA THR A 362 -13.38 -6.33 9.10
C THR A 362 -12.00 -5.72 9.30
N LEU A 363 -11.01 -6.24 8.59
CA LEU A 363 -9.70 -5.61 8.42
C LEU A 363 -9.67 -4.86 7.09
N ASP A 364 -9.49 -3.55 7.13
CA ASP A 364 -9.40 -2.69 5.95
C ASP A 364 -8.01 -2.06 5.87
N ILE A 365 -7.26 -2.41 4.83
CA ILE A 365 -5.88 -1.99 4.61
C ILE A 365 -5.80 -1.23 3.30
N ASN A 366 -5.25 -0.02 3.36
CA ASN A 366 -5.05 0.81 2.18
C ASN A 366 -3.66 1.46 2.18
N SER A 367 -3.00 1.49 1.01
CA SER A 367 -1.75 2.22 0.79
C SER A 367 -0.66 1.94 1.83
N SER A 368 -0.54 0.69 2.29
CA SER A 368 0.34 0.32 3.40
C SER A 368 1.43 -0.66 2.97
N LEU A 369 2.53 -0.68 3.71
CA LEU A 369 3.70 -1.52 3.46
C LEU A 369 3.86 -2.56 4.57
N PHE A 370 3.99 -3.83 4.19
CA PHE A 370 4.33 -4.95 5.06
C PHE A 370 5.62 -5.60 4.54
N ASP A 371 6.73 -5.39 5.24
CA ASP A 371 8.06 -5.79 4.75
C ASP A 371 8.85 -6.61 5.77
N GLY A 372 9.25 -7.82 5.39
CA GLY A 372 10.14 -8.64 6.22
C GLY A 372 9.52 -9.09 7.54
N ASN A 373 8.19 -9.17 7.65
CA ASN A 373 7.54 -9.69 8.85
C ASN A 373 7.59 -11.22 8.86
N ILE A 374 7.73 -11.79 10.06
CA ILE A 374 8.00 -13.23 10.24
C ILE A 374 6.98 -13.84 11.19
N ALA A 375 6.41 -14.97 10.80
CA ALA A 375 5.64 -15.87 11.66
C ALA A 375 6.37 -17.23 11.75
N GLY A 376 6.93 -17.53 12.93
CA GLY A 376 7.63 -18.77 13.25
C GLY A 376 9.11 -18.61 13.63
N ASN A 377 9.62 -19.57 14.39
CA ASN A 377 11.04 -19.80 14.70
C ASN A 377 11.33 -21.31 14.68
N GLY A 378 12.32 -21.73 13.90
CA GLY A 378 12.62 -23.14 13.58
C GLY A 378 13.17 -24.02 14.72
N ALA A 379 12.60 -24.01 15.93
CA ALA A 379 13.02 -24.94 16.99
C ALA A 379 11.95 -25.34 18.02
N LEU A 380 10.90 -24.54 18.26
CA LEU A 380 9.82 -24.94 19.17
C LEU A 380 8.50 -25.14 18.44
N ALA A 381 8.00 -26.37 18.49
CA ALA A 381 6.62 -26.68 18.23
C ALA A 381 5.76 -26.16 19.39
N LEU A 382 5.50 -24.86 19.43
CA LEU A 382 4.30 -24.39 20.10
C LEU A 382 3.10 -25.03 19.38
N PRO A 383 1.98 -25.34 20.06
CA PRO A 383 0.80 -25.96 19.44
C PRO A 383 0.07 -25.02 18.45
N PHE A 384 0.69 -23.91 18.06
CA PHE A 384 0.10 -22.86 17.23
C PHE A 384 0.75 -22.88 15.84
N PRO A 385 -0.05 -22.90 14.75
CA PRO A 385 0.52 -22.93 13.41
C PRO A 385 1.11 -21.57 13.05
N ALA A 386 2.38 -21.57 12.66
CA ALA A 386 3.14 -20.39 12.29
C ALA A 386 2.76 -19.88 10.88
N THR A 387 1.65 -19.16 10.80
CA THR A 387 0.98 -18.79 9.54
C THR A 387 0.76 -17.28 9.44
N GLY A 388 0.77 -16.74 8.22
CA GLY A 388 0.59 -15.32 7.97
C GLY A 388 1.82 -14.53 8.37
N GLY A 389 2.89 -14.53 7.58
CA GLY A 389 4.15 -13.87 7.98
C GLY A 389 3.95 -12.38 8.30
N ALA A 390 3.06 -11.71 7.58
CA ALA A 390 2.56 -10.38 7.96
C ALA A 390 1.21 -10.44 8.68
N ILE A 391 0.18 -11.03 8.07
CA ILE A 391 -1.20 -10.96 8.55
C ILE A 391 -1.76 -12.36 8.77
N ALA A 392 -2.31 -12.58 9.96
CA ALA A 392 -3.11 -13.76 10.28
C ALA A 392 -4.56 -13.37 10.57
N LEU A 393 -5.49 -14.02 9.88
CA LEU A 393 -6.93 -13.87 10.03
C LEU A 393 -7.51 -15.20 10.47
N SER A 394 -8.33 -15.19 11.51
CA SER A 394 -8.99 -16.41 11.94
C SER A 394 -10.32 -16.17 12.61
N SER A 395 -11.20 -17.17 12.56
CA SER A 395 -12.47 -17.13 13.30
C SER A 395 -12.92 -18.49 13.80
N SER A 396 -13.55 -18.47 14.97
CA SER A 396 -14.34 -19.59 15.53
C SER A 396 -15.83 -19.32 15.24
N SER A 397 -16.47 -20.15 14.41
CA SER A 397 -17.89 -20.12 14.01
C SER A 397 -18.45 -18.85 13.33
N GLY A 398 -17.77 -17.70 13.41
CA GLY A 398 -18.14 -16.43 12.77
C GLY A 398 -17.54 -16.20 11.39
N SER A 399 -17.33 -14.93 11.01
CA SER A 399 -16.65 -14.56 9.77
C SER A 399 -15.68 -13.39 9.95
N VAL A 400 -14.50 -13.48 9.33
CA VAL A 400 -13.55 -12.35 9.21
C VAL A 400 -13.46 -11.93 7.76
N LYS A 401 -13.50 -10.62 7.53
CA LYS A 401 -13.32 -10.04 6.19
C LYS A 401 -12.04 -9.23 6.14
N ALA A 402 -11.31 -9.33 5.04
CA ALA A 402 -10.19 -8.45 4.76
C ALA A 402 -10.38 -7.75 3.41
N ARG A 403 -10.20 -6.44 3.39
CA ARG A 403 -10.13 -5.61 2.19
C ARG A 403 -8.76 -4.99 2.14
N ILE A 404 -8.03 -5.25 1.06
CA ILE A 404 -6.65 -4.82 0.91
C ILE A 404 -6.53 -4.12 -0.43
N SER A 405 -6.10 -2.86 -0.39
CA SER A 405 -6.02 -2.02 -1.58
C SER A 405 -4.73 -1.22 -1.63
N GLY A 406 -4.13 -1.09 -2.81
CA GLY A 406 -2.97 -0.21 -3.01
C GLY A 406 -1.76 -0.54 -2.11
N SER A 407 -1.64 -1.77 -1.61
CA SER A 407 -0.70 -2.12 -0.54
C SER A 407 0.38 -3.08 -1.02
N THR A 408 1.54 -3.01 -0.39
CA THR A 408 2.71 -3.84 -0.73
C THR A 408 3.04 -4.80 0.39
N PHE A 409 3.14 -6.08 0.07
CA PHE A 409 3.60 -7.15 0.95
C PHE A 409 4.87 -7.75 0.36
N ARG A 410 6.02 -7.49 0.98
CA ARG A 410 7.29 -8.00 0.46
C ARG A 410 8.14 -8.69 1.51
N ASN A 411 8.87 -9.72 1.09
CA ASN A 411 9.83 -10.45 1.94
C ASN A 411 9.25 -11.04 3.24
N ASN A 412 7.92 -11.18 3.35
CA ASN A 412 7.32 -11.73 4.55
C ASN A 412 7.44 -13.25 4.54
N THR A 413 7.69 -13.85 5.71
CA THR A 413 8.00 -15.27 5.84
C THR A 413 7.11 -15.94 6.88
N ALA A 414 6.55 -17.10 6.56
CA ALA A 414 5.83 -17.94 7.51
C ALA A 414 6.37 -19.38 7.48
N ALA A 415 6.47 -20.02 8.66
CA ALA A 415 6.97 -21.39 8.75
C ALA A 415 5.94 -22.46 8.31
N MET A 416 4.67 -22.10 8.11
CA MET A 416 3.64 -23.02 7.62
C MET A 416 2.92 -22.52 6.36
N GLY A 417 2.22 -21.39 6.43
CA GLY A 417 1.42 -20.93 5.30
C GLY A 417 1.28 -19.41 5.23
N GLY A 418 1.08 -18.89 4.03
CA GLY A 418 0.77 -17.50 3.78
C GLY A 418 1.93 -16.61 4.20
N GLY A 419 3.01 -16.60 3.41
CA GLY A 419 4.19 -15.80 3.73
C GLY A 419 3.84 -14.34 3.99
N ALA A 420 2.88 -13.78 3.26
CA ALA A 420 2.26 -12.51 3.60
C ALA A 420 0.99 -12.68 4.44
N ILE A 421 -0.04 -13.36 3.91
CA ILE A 421 -1.38 -13.39 4.51
C ILE A 421 -1.83 -14.84 4.68
N ALA A 422 -2.32 -15.18 5.86
CA ALA A 422 -3.02 -16.43 6.09
C ALA A 422 -4.42 -16.19 6.65
N GLN A 423 -5.40 -16.89 6.09
CA GLN A 423 -6.71 -17.08 6.73
C GLN A 423 -6.91 -18.53 7.13
N PHE A 424 -7.42 -18.76 8.34
CA PHE A 424 -7.69 -20.12 8.82
C PHE A 424 -8.83 -20.21 9.83
N GLY A 425 -9.52 -21.34 9.85
CA GLY A 425 -10.45 -21.67 10.93
C GLY A 425 -9.70 -22.15 12.18
N ALA A 426 -9.98 -21.56 13.35
CA ALA A 426 -9.38 -22.00 14.61
C ALA A 426 -10.38 -22.81 15.46
N ASN A 427 -9.96 -24.00 15.90
CA ASN A 427 -10.65 -24.78 16.95
C ASN A 427 -9.66 -25.11 18.08
N PHE A 428 -9.19 -24.08 18.80
CA PHE A 428 -8.22 -24.26 19.89
C PHE A 428 -8.77 -25.03 21.11
N LEU A 429 -10.10 -25.19 21.22
CA LEU A 429 -10.78 -25.76 22.39
C LEU A 429 -11.64 -27.01 22.07
N GLY A 430 -11.50 -27.59 20.87
CA GLY A 430 -12.06 -28.90 20.54
C GLY A 430 -13.58 -28.98 20.33
N ASN A 431 -14.32 -27.86 20.25
CA ASN A 431 -15.79 -27.86 20.11
C ASN A 431 -16.37 -26.76 19.19
N ALA A 432 -15.55 -26.05 18.40
CA ALA A 432 -16.02 -24.95 17.56
C ALA A 432 -16.10 -25.32 16.07
N THR A 433 -17.23 -25.03 15.41
CA THR A 433 -17.35 -24.98 13.94
C THR A 433 -16.36 -23.95 13.39
N ALA A 434 -15.64 -24.25 12.31
CA ALA A 434 -14.72 -23.26 11.73
C ALA A 434 -15.50 -22.08 11.14
N GLY A 435 -15.00 -20.86 11.33
CA GLY A 435 -15.57 -19.67 10.71
C GLY A 435 -15.25 -19.53 9.21
N SER A 436 -15.86 -18.54 8.57
CA SER A 436 -15.70 -18.21 7.14
C SER A 436 -14.80 -16.98 6.95
N GLY A 437 -14.00 -16.95 5.88
CA GLY A 437 -13.17 -15.80 5.54
C GLY A 437 -13.46 -15.28 4.13
N ASP A 438 -13.53 -13.96 3.97
CA ASP A 438 -13.58 -13.29 2.65
C ASP A 438 -12.42 -12.30 2.55
N VAL A 439 -11.47 -12.60 1.66
CA VAL A 439 -10.28 -11.76 1.41
C VAL A 439 -10.38 -11.17 0.02
N GLN A 440 -10.42 -9.84 -0.04
CA GLN A 440 -10.47 -9.05 -1.26
C GLN A 440 -9.19 -8.24 -1.40
N ILE A 441 -8.51 -8.41 -2.53
CA ILE A 441 -7.25 -7.77 -2.84
C ILE A 441 -7.39 -7.02 -4.16
N GLU A 442 -7.05 -5.73 -4.12
CA GLU A 442 -7.12 -4.84 -5.27
C GLU A 442 -5.85 -4.00 -5.38
N SER A 443 -5.35 -3.80 -6.60
CA SER A 443 -4.26 -2.85 -6.88
C SER A 443 -3.03 -2.99 -5.98
N SER A 444 -2.71 -4.24 -5.60
CA SER A 444 -1.72 -4.55 -4.56
C SER A 444 -0.58 -5.41 -5.09
N THR A 445 0.59 -5.34 -4.45
CA THR A 445 1.79 -6.07 -4.87
C THR A 445 2.29 -6.99 -3.77
N PHE A 446 2.48 -8.27 -4.12
CA PHE A 446 3.03 -9.30 -3.27
C PHE A 446 4.35 -9.78 -3.87
N SER A 447 5.48 -9.50 -3.24
CA SER A 447 6.78 -9.86 -3.79
C SER A 447 7.75 -10.55 -2.83
N GLY A 448 8.38 -11.65 -3.28
CA GLY A 448 9.42 -12.31 -2.49
C GLY A 448 8.94 -12.91 -1.16
N ASN A 449 7.63 -13.12 -0.97
CA ASN A 449 7.10 -13.74 0.24
C ASN A 449 7.34 -15.26 0.21
N VAL A 450 7.57 -15.87 1.37
CA VAL A 450 7.98 -17.27 1.49
C VAL A 450 7.17 -17.99 2.56
N ALA A 451 6.57 -19.12 2.20
CA ALA A 451 5.97 -20.07 3.14
C ALA A 451 5.81 -21.44 2.48
N PRO A 452 5.80 -22.56 3.20
CA PRO A 452 5.57 -23.88 2.59
C PRO A 452 4.23 -23.99 1.82
N LEU A 453 3.16 -23.38 2.33
CA LEU A 453 1.86 -23.29 1.67
C LEU A 453 1.56 -21.83 1.30
N GLY A 454 1.34 -21.52 0.02
CA GLY A 454 0.90 -20.17 -0.34
C GLY A 454 1.99 -19.16 -0.06
N GLY A 455 3.01 -19.09 -0.90
CA GLY A 455 4.19 -18.24 -0.66
C GLY A 455 3.81 -16.80 -0.34
N ALA A 456 2.76 -16.26 -0.97
CA ALA A 456 2.13 -15.01 -0.55
C ALA A 456 0.89 -15.25 0.35
N ILE A 457 -0.10 -16.00 -0.14
CA ILE A 457 -1.41 -16.12 0.50
C ILE A 457 -1.74 -17.59 0.75
N ALA A 458 -2.10 -17.92 1.98
CA ALA A 458 -2.70 -19.20 2.33
C ALA A 458 -4.12 -19.02 2.88
N SER A 459 -5.01 -19.88 2.44
CA SER A 459 -6.37 -20.01 2.95
C SER A 459 -6.54 -21.47 3.35
N LEU A 460 -6.64 -21.73 4.65
CA LEU A 460 -6.52 -23.08 5.21
C LEU A 460 -7.78 -23.42 6.02
N ALA A 461 -8.48 -24.49 5.65
CA ALA A 461 -9.51 -25.04 6.51
C ALA A 461 -8.87 -25.79 7.68
N MET A 462 -9.11 -25.26 8.87
CA MET A 462 -8.92 -25.88 10.19
C MET A 462 -7.55 -26.50 10.49
N TYR A 463 -6.92 -25.96 11.54
CA TYR A 463 -5.84 -26.63 12.24
C TYR A 463 -6.33 -27.02 13.64
N SER A 464 -6.41 -28.33 13.94
CA SER A 464 -6.64 -28.83 15.30
C SER A 464 -5.31 -29.35 15.87
N PRO A 465 -4.71 -28.69 16.88
CA PRO A 465 -3.49 -29.18 17.52
C PRO A 465 -3.71 -30.39 18.44
N VAL A 466 -4.97 -30.73 18.75
CA VAL A 466 -5.33 -31.86 19.61
C VAL A 466 -6.02 -32.92 18.76
N GLY A 467 -5.45 -34.14 18.75
CA GLY A 467 -5.94 -35.33 18.02
C GLY A 467 -7.29 -35.88 18.51
N SER A 468 -8.21 -35.00 18.91
CA SER A 468 -9.52 -35.34 19.46
C SER A 468 -10.59 -35.31 18.37
N GLY A 469 -10.77 -36.46 17.73
CA GLY A 469 -11.98 -37.01 17.11
C GLY A 469 -13.05 -36.08 16.50
N GLY A 470 -13.25 -36.23 15.18
CA GLY A 470 -14.49 -35.93 14.46
C GLY A 470 -14.30 -34.95 13.28
N PRO A 471 -14.99 -35.15 12.13
CA PRO A 471 -15.06 -34.14 11.07
C PRO A 471 -15.80 -32.91 11.62
N VAL A 472 -15.12 -31.77 11.64
CA VAL A 472 -15.72 -30.50 12.06
C VAL A 472 -15.99 -29.71 10.79
N ALA A 473 -17.27 -29.37 10.57
CA ALA A 473 -17.68 -28.56 9.43
C ALA A 473 -16.89 -27.24 9.41
N SER A 474 -16.03 -27.08 8.40
CA SER A 474 -15.50 -25.76 8.03
C SER A 474 -16.58 -24.95 7.33
N ARG A 475 -16.37 -23.64 7.12
CA ARG A 475 -17.24 -22.82 6.26
C ARG A 475 -16.44 -22.35 5.05
N ALA A 476 -17.13 -22.01 3.96
CA ALA A 476 -16.49 -21.55 2.72
C ALA A 476 -15.58 -20.33 2.95
N HIS A 477 -14.39 -20.38 2.33
CA HIS A 477 -13.47 -19.26 2.24
C HIS A 477 -13.46 -18.74 0.79
N THR A 478 -13.55 -17.42 0.63
CA THR A 478 -13.47 -16.75 -0.67
C THR A 478 -12.22 -15.90 -0.76
N LEU A 479 -11.58 -15.93 -1.93
CA LEU A 479 -10.44 -15.07 -2.27
C LEU A 479 -10.71 -14.40 -3.62
N SER A 480 -10.75 -13.07 -3.62
CA SER A 480 -10.90 -12.27 -4.84
C SER A 480 -9.68 -11.39 -5.02
N ILE A 481 -9.09 -11.44 -6.21
CA ILE A 481 -7.90 -10.69 -6.59
C ILE A 481 -8.17 -9.96 -7.89
N THR A 482 -7.99 -8.64 -7.88
CA THR A 482 -8.18 -7.78 -9.05
C THR A 482 -7.00 -6.83 -9.20
N ASN A 483 -6.56 -6.55 -10.43
CA ASN A 483 -5.57 -5.50 -10.72
C ASN A 483 -4.28 -5.63 -9.89
N SER A 484 -3.82 -6.84 -9.59
CA SER A 484 -2.75 -7.05 -8.61
C SER A 484 -1.56 -7.81 -9.18
N THR A 485 -0.38 -7.56 -8.61
CA THR A 485 0.88 -8.19 -9.04
C THR A 485 1.44 -9.12 -7.96
N PHE A 486 1.70 -10.38 -8.32
CA PHE A 486 2.35 -11.38 -7.50
C PHE A 486 3.68 -11.78 -8.14
N ASN A 487 4.80 -11.38 -7.54
CA ASN A 487 6.11 -11.58 -8.13
C ASN A 487 7.06 -12.37 -7.21
N ALA A 488 7.74 -13.39 -7.73
CA ALA A 488 8.81 -14.09 -7.02
C ALA A 488 8.44 -14.62 -5.61
N ASN A 489 7.16 -14.93 -5.37
CA ASN A 489 6.72 -15.59 -4.14
C ASN A 489 7.04 -17.08 -4.21
N GLN A 490 7.39 -17.69 -3.07
CA GLN A 490 8.00 -19.01 -3.05
C GLN A 490 7.27 -19.91 -2.06
N ALA A 491 6.69 -20.99 -2.59
CA ALA A 491 6.28 -22.13 -1.79
C ALA A 491 7.43 -23.12 -1.67
N LYS A 492 8.25 -22.97 -0.62
CA LYS A 492 9.49 -23.73 -0.43
C LYS A 492 9.61 -24.35 0.95
N ASN A 493 10.37 -25.44 1.01
CA ASN A 493 10.74 -26.17 2.22
C ASN A 493 11.61 -25.33 3.18
N ALA A 494 11.02 -24.37 3.87
CA ALA A 494 11.67 -23.64 4.94
C ALA A 494 11.61 -24.46 6.24
N ALA A 495 12.50 -25.45 6.40
CA ALA A 495 12.71 -26.20 7.66
C ALA A 495 11.41 -26.47 8.45
N ALA A 496 10.36 -26.92 7.76
CA ALA A 496 9.06 -27.15 8.38
C ALA A 496 9.22 -28.30 9.41
N PRO A 497 8.51 -28.24 10.55
CA PRO A 497 8.34 -29.43 11.38
C PRO A 497 7.86 -30.56 10.48
N THR A 498 8.51 -31.72 10.58
CA THR A 498 8.28 -32.88 9.70
C THR A 498 6.80 -33.10 9.40
N GLY A 499 6.42 -33.21 8.12
CA GLY A 499 5.12 -33.71 7.64
C GLY A 499 3.95 -32.71 7.50
N ALA A 500 4.21 -31.41 7.32
CA ALA A 500 3.23 -30.51 6.70
C ALA A 500 3.16 -30.76 5.17
N PRO A 501 2.04 -30.51 4.47
CA PRO A 501 2.03 -30.49 3.00
C PRO A 501 2.96 -29.36 2.52
N GLU A 502 4.02 -29.72 1.80
CA GLU A 502 5.11 -28.79 1.49
C GLU A 502 5.05 -28.28 0.04
N GLY A 503 5.42 -27.03 -0.21
CA GLY A 503 5.70 -26.53 -1.55
C GLY A 503 4.49 -26.43 -2.47
N ILE A 504 3.31 -26.04 -1.96
CA ILE A 504 2.08 -25.90 -2.75
C ILE A 504 1.67 -24.42 -2.82
N GLY A 505 1.34 -23.94 -4.01
CA GLY A 505 0.81 -22.58 -4.18
C GLY A 505 1.90 -21.52 -4.08
N GLY A 506 2.75 -21.38 -5.09
CA GLY A 506 3.90 -20.47 -5.05
C GLY A 506 3.51 -19.03 -4.73
N ALA A 507 2.41 -18.55 -5.28
CA ALA A 507 1.76 -17.33 -4.79
C ALA A 507 0.58 -17.64 -3.87
N ILE A 508 -0.38 -18.46 -4.31
CA ILE A 508 -1.64 -18.70 -3.60
C ILE A 508 -1.84 -20.18 -3.35
N ALA A 509 -2.15 -20.53 -2.11
CA ALA A 509 -2.66 -21.83 -1.73
C ALA A 509 -4.00 -21.68 -1.01
N ASN A 510 -5.08 -22.14 -1.63
CA ASN A 510 -6.40 -22.23 -1.02
C ASN A 510 -6.76 -23.69 -0.81
N LEU A 511 -6.80 -24.15 0.45
CA LEU A 511 -7.02 -25.52 0.87
C LEU A 511 -8.24 -25.57 1.81
N THR A 512 -9.37 -26.13 1.39
CA THR A 512 -10.58 -26.26 2.25
C THR A 512 -10.94 -27.69 2.60
N ALA A 513 -11.59 -27.95 3.75
CA ALA A 513 -11.93 -29.30 4.18
C ALA A 513 -13.11 -29.91 3.39
N PHE A 514 -13.17 -31.24 3.32
CA PHE A 514 -14.06 -32.03 2.46
C PHE A 514 -15.58 -31.98 2.78
N ASP A 515 -16.01 -31.42 3.91
CA ASP A 515 -17.39 -31.54 4.45
C ASP A 515 -18.49 -30.76 3.69
N GLY A 516 -18.54 -30.80 2.36
CA GLY A 516 -19.57 -30.13 1.54
C GLY A 516 -19.37 -28.62 1.34
N ASN A 517 -18.21 -28.08 1.68
CA ASN A 517 -17.89 -26.66 1.56
C ASN A 517 -17.29 -26.26 0.22
N THR A 518 -17.49 -25.01 -0.18
CA THR A 518 -16.94 -24.45 -1.42
C THR A 518 -15.67 -23.64 -1.15
N SER A 519 -14.57 -24.01 -1.79
CA SER A 519 -13.40 -23.16 -2.02
C SER A 519 -13.65 -22.30 -3.26
N ALA A 520 -13.56 -20.98 -3.17
CA ALA A 520 -13.71 -20.11 -4.34
C ALA A 520 -12.58 -19.09 -4.47
N VAL A 521 -11.85 -19.17 -5.58
CA VAL A 521 -10.80 -18.20 -5.94
C VAL A 521 -11.20 -17.52 -7.24
N THR A 522 -11.23 -16.19 -7.23
CA THR A 522 -11.47 -15.35 -8.42
C THR A 522 -10.28 -14.44 -8.67
N ILE A 523 -9.76 -14.45 -9.89
CA ILE A 523 -8.61 -13.63 -10.30
C ILE A 523 -8.97 -12.89 -11.59
N ARG A 524 -8.83 -11.56 -11.57
CA ARG A 524 -9.10 -10.70 -12.73
C ARG A 524 -7.94 -9.74 -12.95
N ASN A 525 -7.60 -9.48 -14.22
CA ASN A 525 -6.66 -8.40 -14.58
C ASN A 525 -5.42 -8.42 -13.69
N SER A 526 -4.78 -9.57 -13.49
CA SER A 526 -3.70 -9.69 -12.50
C SER A 526 -2.49 -10.37 -13.11
N THR A 527 -1.30 -10.09 -12.56
CA THR A 527 -0.03 -10.58 -13.08
C THR A 527 0.68 -11.43 -12.03
N PHE A 528 0.88 -12.71 -12.33
CA PHE A 528 1.66 -13.66 -11.53
C PHE A 528 2.93 -13.98 -12.30
N SER A 529 4.09 -13.50 -11.84
CA SER A 529 5.37 -13.69 -12.55
C SER A 529 6.48 -14.16 -11.63
N GLY A 530 7.26 -15.15 -12.04
CA GLY A 530 8.44 -15.59 -11.28
C GLY A 530 8.12 -16.31 -9.96
N ASN A 531 6.85 -16.55 -9.63
CA ASN A 531 6.48 -17.34 -8.45
C ASN A 531 6.91 -18.80 -8.63
N THR A 532 7.33 -19.47 -7.55
CA THR A 532 7.85 -20.85 -7.61
C THR A 532 7.21 -21.72 -6.53
N SER A 533 7.01 -22.99 -6.81
CA SER A 533 6.62 -23.99 -5.82
C SER A 533 7.43 -25.28 -6.00
N ASP A 534 7.70 -25.98 -4.91
CA ASP A 534 8.47 -27.24 -4.93
C ASP A 534 7.63 -28.43 -5.39
N GLN A 535 6.29 -28.35 -5.32
CA GLN A 535 5.36 -29.42 -5.71
C GLN A 535 4.37 -28.98 -6.79
N GLN A 536 3.40 -28.10 -6.46
CA GLN A 536 2.24 -27.82 -7.32
C GLN A 536 1.79 -26.37 -7.27
N GLY A 537 1.14 -25.91 -8.34
CA GLY A 537 0.50 -24.60 -8.40
C GLY A 537 1.47 -23.45 -8.16
N SER A 538 2.50 -23.28 -9.00
CA SER A 538 3.50 -22.23 -8.81
C SER A 538 2.90 -20.82 -8.82
N ALA A 539 1.81 -20.59 -9.54
CA ALA A 539 0.96 -19.41 -9.35
C ALA A 539 -0.16 -19.69 -8.33
N VAL A 540 -1.02 -20.67 -8.61
CA VAL A 540 -2.24 -20.93 -7.82
C VAL A 540 -2.42 -22.41 -7.58
N ALA A 541 -2.64 -22.78 -6.32
CA ALA A 541 -3.19 -24.07 -5.93
C ALA A 541 -4.53 -23.84 -5.20
N ASN A 542 -5.59 -24.43 -5.74
CA ASN A 542 -6.93 -24.42 -5.15
C ASN A 542 -7.37 -25.86 -4.96
N THR A 543 -7.61 -26.30 -3.72
CA THR A 543 -7.92 -27.69 -3.47
C THR A 543 -8.90 -27.85 -2.32
N THR A 544 -9.74 -28.87 -2.43
CA THR A 544 -10.38 -29.44 -1.24
C THR A 544 -9.45 -30.51 -0.66
N TRP A 545 -9.41 -30.68 0.66
CA TRP A 545 -8.49 -31.57 1.38
C TRP A 545 -9.20 -32.47 2.40
N ASP A 546 -9.05 -33.80 2.30
CA ASP A 546 -9.59 -34.77 3.27
C ASP A 546 -8.53 -35.00 4.35
N MET A 547 -8.66 -34.26 5.45
CA MET A 547 -7.74 -34.35 6.60
C MET A 547 -8.00 -35.61 7.44
N ALA A 548 -9.16 -36.24 7.31
CA ALA A 548 -9.60 -37.29 8.23
C ALA A 548 -9.32 -38.70 7.70
N GLY A 549 -9.17 -38.89 6.38
CA GLY A 549 -9.01 -40.22 5.78
C GLY A 549 -10.19 -41.16 6.07
N THR A 550 -11.30 -40.62 6.60
CA THR A 550 -12.47 -41.37 7.07
C THR A 550 -13.65 -41.31 6.10
N SER A 551 -13.54 -40.54 5.02
CA SER A 551 -14.66 -40.39 4.09
C SER A 551 -14.72 -41.54 3.08
N ALA A 552 -15.81 -42.30 3.11
CA ALA A 552 -16.11 -43.29 2.08
C ALA A 552 -16.26 -42.57 0.72
N PRO A 553 -15.80 -43.15 -0.40
CA PRO A 553 -15.95 -42.54 -1.72
C PRO A 553 -17.44 -42.26 -2.01
N GLY A 554 -17.82 -40.98 -2.13
CA GLY A 554 -19.09 -40.60 -2.77
C GLY A 554 -20.19 -39.90 -1.93
N THR A 555 -19.97 -39.52 -0.66
CA THR A 555 -20.97 -38.72 0.09
C THR A 555 -20.44 -37.34 0.48
N GLY A 556 -21.02 -36.27 -0.09
CA GLY A 556 -20.85 -34.88 0.40
C GLY A 556 -19.57 -34.13 -0.02
N ARG A 557 -19.10 -34.27 -1.27
CA ARG A 557 -17.85 -33.64 -1.73
C ARG A 557 -17.93 -32.11 -1.75
N GLY A 558 -16.99 -31.44 -1.07
CA GLY A 558 -16.79 -30.00 -1.18
C GLY A 558 -16.38 -29.56 -2.59
N GLN A 559 -16.75 -28.35 -3.01
CA GLN A 559 -16.50 -27.84 -4.35
C GLN A 559 -15.29 -26.90 -4.44
N ALA A 560 -14.37 -27.13 -5.38
CA ALA A 560 -13.25 -26.21 -5.64
C ALA A 560 -13.51 -25.40 -6.92
N THR A 561 -13.92 -24.14 -6.76
CA THR A 561 -14.20 -23.21 -7.87
C THR A 561 -13.02 -22.26 -8.07
N LEU A 562 -12.50 -22.22 -9.30
CA LEU A 562 -11.44 -21.30 -9.71
C LEU A 562 -11.87 -20.58 -11.00
N ASP A 563 -11.95 -19.25 -10.97
CA ASP A 563 -12.25 -18.40 -12.12
C ASP A 563 -11.14 -17.38 -12.34
N ILE A 564 -10.44 -17.49 -13.47
CA ILE A 564 -9.35 -16.61 -13.86
C ILE A 564 -9.67 -15.96 -15.20
N GLN A 565 -9.65 -14.63 -15.24
CA GLN A 565 -9.91 -13.89 -16.48
C GLN A 565 -8.89 -12.78 -16.68
N SER A 566 -8.52 -12.51 -17.93
CA SER A 566 -7.69 -11.36 -18.30
C SER A 566 -6.39 -11.27 -17.49
N SER A 567 -5.77 -12.41 -17.16
CA SER A 567 -4.63 -12.45 -16.24
C SER A 567 -3.40 -13.12 -16.87
N ILE A 568 -2.23 -12.76 -16.37
CA ILE A 568 -0.94 -13.34 -16.77
C ILE A 568 -0.47 -14.28 -15.67
N LEU A 569 -0.21 -15.54 -16.02
CA LEU A 569 0.35 -16.56 -15.14
C LEU A 569 1.64 -17.12 -15.77
N TRP A 570 2.77 -16.51 -15.41
CA TRP A 570 4.10 -16.78 -15.96
C TRP A 570 5.15 -17.03 -14.87
N PRO A 571 5.05 -18.17 -14.15
CA PRO A 571 5.89 -18.48 -13.00
C PRO A 571 7.38 -18.70 -13.36
N GLY A 572 8.23 -18.73 -12.34
CA GLY A 572 9.64 -19.06 -12.49
C GLY A 572 9.86 -20.58 -12.56
N ALA A 573 11.01 -21.02 -13.08
CA ALA A 573 11.37 -22.44 -13.11
C ALA A 573 11.40 -23.04 -11.69
N SER A 574 10.69 -24.14 -11.44
CA SER A 574 10.75 -24.90 -10.18
C SER A 574 12.02 -25.75 -10.11
N GLY A 575 12.63 -25.82 -8.93
CA GLY A 575 13.93 -26.48 -8.70
C GLY A 575 13.91 -28.02 -8.76
N THR A 576 12.73 -28.65 -8.77
CA THR A 576 12.56 -30.10 -8.54
C THR A 576 11.74 -30.85 -9.61
N GLY A 577 11.35 -30.22 -10.72
CA GLY A 577 10.54 -30.81 -11.80
C GLY A 577 9.43 -29.86 -12.24
N PRO A 578 8.58 -30.19 -13.24
CA PRO A 578 7.55 -29.27 -13.74
C PRO A 578 6.41 -29.14 -12.73
N ALA A 579 6.51 -28.17 -11.82
CA ALA A 579 5.35 -27.76 -11.02
C ALA A 579 4.29 -27.16 -11.96
N THR A 580 3.03 -27.57 -11.81
CA THR A 580 1.94 -27.00 -12.61
C THR A 580 1.78 -25.52 -12.28
N VAL A 581 1.50 -24.67 -13.28
CA VAL A 581 1.25 -23.23 -13.06
C VAL A 581 0.00 -23.02 -12.21
N VAL A 582 -1.06 -23.75 -12.57
CA VAL A 582 -2.36 -23.75 -11.88
C VAL A 582 -2.71 -25.18 -11.50
N PHE A 583 -3.10 -25.37 -10.25
CA PHE A 583 -3.67 -26.60 -9.74
C PHE A 583 -5.06 -26.32 -9.18
N ASN A 584 -6.08 -27.03 -9.67
CA ASN A 584 -7.42 -27.03 -9.08
C ASN A 584 -7.93 -28.48 -8.98
N GLY A 585 -8.22 -28.97 -7.78
CA GLY A 585 -8.58 -30.38 -7.62
C GLY A 585 -8.96 -30.83 -6.21
N GLU A 586 -9.07 -32.14 -6.04
CA GLU A 586 -9.20 -32.81 -4.75
C GLU A 586 -7.83 -33.35 -4.32
N GLY A 587 -7.40 -33.05 -3.11
CA GLY A 587 -6.22 -33.64 -2.48
C GLY A 587 -6.62 -34.83 -1.59
N THR A 588 -6.01 -36.00 -1.81
CA THR A 588 -6.15 -37.17 -0.92
C THR A 588 -4.94 -37.28 -0.01
N ALA A 589 -5.15 -37.36 1.31
CA ALA A 589 -4.10 -37.67 2.24
C ALA A 589 -3.81 -39.18 2.21
N THR A 590 -2.57 -39.59 1.92
CA THR A 590 -2.15 -40.99 1.97
C THR A 590 -1.33 -41.25 3.23
N SER A 591 -1.96 -41.27 4.41
CA SER A 591 -1.30 -41.80 5.61
C SER A 591 -2.30 -42.61 6.44
N SER A 592 -1.91 -43.84 6.79
CA SER A 592 -2.69 -44.75 7.66
C SER A 592 -2.23 -44.69 9.12
N ASP A 593 -1.33 -43.77 9.47
CA ASP A 593 -0.76 -43.62 10.82
C ASP A 593 -1.17 -42.28 11.44
N PRO A 594 -2.05 -42.25 12.46
CA PRO A 594 -2.49 -41.03 13.12
C PRO A 594 -1.42 -40.37 14.02
N SER A 595 -0.23 -40.97 14.16
CA SER A 595 0.87 -40.46 14.99
C SER A 595 2.07 -39.94 14.19
N SER A 596 2.08 -40.12 12.86
CA SER A 596 3.08 -39.56 11.97
C SER A 596 2.45 -38.48 11.10
N PRO A 597 3.07 -37.29 10.99
CA PRO A 597 2.55 -36.23 10.13
C PRO A 597 2.65 -36.69 8.66
N PRO A 598 1.59 -36.51 7.85
CA PRO A 598 1.39 -37.26 6.63
C PRO A 598 2.41 -36.86 5.55
N THR A 599 3.23 -37.81 5.10
CA THR A 599 4.05 -37.65 3.88
C THR A 599 3.12 -37.70 2.66
N ASN A 600 2.53 -36.57 2.29
CA ASN A 600 1.52 -36.52 1.25
C ASN A 600 2.12 -36.30 -0.14
N THR A 601 1.96 -37.30 -1.00
CA THR A 601 2.18 -37.16 -2.44
C THR A 601 0.82 -36.86 -3.08
N ILE A 602 0.61 -35.65 -3.59
CA ILE A 602 -0.61 -35.35 -4.37
C ILE A 602 -0.46 -36.00 -5.74
N THR A 603 -1.03 -37.19 -5.90
CA THR A 603 -1.18 -37.83 -7.23
C THR A 603 -2.30 -37.15 -8.02
N PRO A 604 -2.09 -36.75 -9.29
CA PRO A 604 -3.15 -36.19 -10.12
C PRO A 604 -4.23 -37.25 -10.35
N THR A 605 -5.37 -37.15 -9.67
CA THR A 605 -6.58 -37.84 -10.14
C THR A 605 -7.29 -36.93 -11.13
N ASN A 606 -7.45 -37.46 -12.34
CA ASN A 606 -8.26 -36.97 -13.46
C ASN A 606 -9.47 -36.10 -13.00
N PRO A 607 -9.80 -34.97 -13.67
CA PRO A 607 -10.99 -34.12 -13.38
C PRO A 607 -12.37 -34.81 -13.39
N ALA A 608 -12.42 -36.13 -13.54
CA ALA A 608 -13.64 -36.92 -13.74
C ALA A 608 -14.42 -37.25 -12.45
N THR A 609 -14.09 -36.67 -11.29
CA THR A 609 -14.84 -36.86 -10.04
C THR A 609 -15.66 -35.63 -9.61
N GLY A 610 -16.14 -34.80 -10.56
CA GLY A 610 -17.36 -33.98 -10.38
C GLY A 610 -17.38 -32.90 -9.28
N SER A 611 -16.26 -32.57 -8.62
CA SER A 611 -16.23 -31.63 -7.49
C SER A 611 -15.39 -30.36 -7.70
N ALA A 612 -14.61 -30.23 -8.76
CA ALA A 612 -13.83 -29.01 -9.06
C ALA A 612 -14.31 -28.35 -10.37
N THR A 613 -14.57 -27.04 -10.34
CA THR A 613 -14.88 -26.22 -11.52
C THR A 613 -13.76 -25.22 -11.75
N THR A 614 -13.13 -25.29 -12.92
CA THR A 614 -12.10 -24.33 -13.32
C THR A 614 -12.51 -23.65 -14.62
N VAL A 615 -12.51 -22.32 -14.62
CA VAL A 615 -12.63 -21.50 -15.82
C VAL A 615 -11.40 -20.62 -15.89
N VAL A 616 -10.61 -20.77 -16.96
CA VAL A 616 -9.57 -19.81 -17.28
C VAL A 616 -9.78 -19.30 -18.69
N ALA A 617 -10.03 -18.01 -18.84
CA ALA A 617 -10.30 -17.42 -20.15
C ALA A 617 -9.50 -16.13 -20.35
N HIS A 618 -9.26 -15.78 -21.61
CA HIS A 618 -8.67 -14.50 -21.98
C HIS A 618 -7.33 -14.21 -21.27
N SER A 619 -6.54 -15.25 -21.00
CA SER A 619 -5.36 -15.18 -20.13
C SER A 619 -4.10 -15.67 -20.84
N ILE A 620 -2.93 -15.24 -20.36
CA ILE A 620 -1.63 -15.78 -20.79
C ILE A 620 -1.17 -16.78 -19.73
N ILE A 621 -0.92 -18.03 -20.11
CA ILE A 621 -0.48 -19.09 -19.19
C ILE A 621 0.70 -19.82 -19.80
N GLN A 622 1.80 -19.91 -19.05
CA GLN A 622 2.97 -20.66 -19.46
C GLN A 622 2.66 -22.16 -19.63
N GLY A 623 2.94 -22.70 -20.82
CA GLY A 623 2.62 -24.09 -21.17
C GLY A 623 1.16 -24.31 -21.57
N GLY A 624 0.38 -23.22 -21.69
CA GLY A 624 -1.00 -23.22 -22.16
C GLY A 624 -2.03 -23.72 -21.15
N TRP A 625 -3.30 -23.73 -21.59
CA TRP A 625 -4.44 -24.23 -20.82
C TRP A 625 -5.40 -24.99 -21.71
N SER A 626 -5.53 -26.31 -21.48
CA SER A 626 -6.33 -27.20 -22.32
C SER A 626 -7.70 -27.55 -21.74
N ALA A 627 -8.06 -27.03 -20.56
CA ALA A 627 -9.36 -27.26 -19.93
C ALA A 627 -10.38 -26.15 -20.29
N THR A 628 -11.55 -26.15 -19.63
CA THR A 628 -12.64 -25.20 -19.90
C THR A 628 -12.18 -23.74 -19.85
N GLY A 629 -12.60 -22.98 -20.86
CA GLY A 629 -12.20 -21.60 -21.10
C GLY A 629 -11.87 -21.33 -22.56
N SER A 630 -11.78 -20.07 -22.96
CA SER A 630 -11.51 -19.68 -24.35
C SER A 630 -10.51 -18.52 -24.43
N ALA A 631 -9.88 -18.37 -25.60
CA ALA A 631 -8.97 -17.27 -25.92
C ALA A 631 -7.78 -17.11 -24.95
N ASN A 632 -7.22 -18.23 -24.47
CA ASN A 632 -5.96 -18.22 -23.74
C ASN A 632 -4.77 -18.29 -24.70
N LEU A 633 -3.65 -17.68 -24.32
CA LEU A 633 -2.41 -17.68 -25.06
C LEU A 633 -1.32 -18.43 -24.28
N ASP A 634 -0.48 -19.16 -25.01
CA ASP A 634 0.80 -19.69 -24.53
C ASP A 634 1.93 -18.98 -25.29
N ALA A 635 2.26 -17.78 -24.81
CA ALA A 635 3.29 -16.93 -25.38
C ALA A 635 3.92 -16.11 -24.26
N ASP A 636 5.23 -15.88 -24.33
CA ASP A 636 5.94 -15.05 -23.35
C ASP A 636 5.27 -13.66 -23.27
N PRO A 637 4.79 -13.23 -22.09
CA PRO A 637 4.14 -11.94 -21.94
C PRO A 637 5.11 -10.76 -22.07
N LEU A 638 6.42 -10.98 -22.22
CA LEU A 638 7.45 -9.95 -22.42
C LEU A 638 7.35 -8.82 -21.38
N LEU A 639 7.26 -9.20 -20.11
CA LEU A 639 7.13 -8.26 -19.00
C LEU A 639 8.50 -7.67 -18.63
N ALA A 640 8.53 -6.36 -18.40
CA ALA A 640 9.64 -5.71 -17.72
C ALA A 640 9.74 -6.17 -16.25
N PRO A 641 10.91 -6.04 -15.61
CA PRO A 641 11.05 -6.30 -14.18
C PRO A 641 10.07 -5.48 -13.32
N LEU A 642 9.79 -5.97 -12.11
CA LEU A 642 9.00 -5.24 -11.12
C LEU A 642 9.68 -3.90 -10.82
N ALA A 643 8.98 -2.79 -11.07
CA ALA A 643 9.51 -1.44 -10.93
C ALA A 643 8.42 -0.46 -10.49
N ASP A 644 8.84 0.74 -10.08
CA ASP A 644 7.93 1.87 -9.91
C ASP A 644 7.56 2.41 -11.30
N ASN A 645 6.35 2.08 -11.76
CA ASN A 645 5.79 2.54 -13.03
C ASN A 645 4.64 3.53 -12.81
N GLY A 646 4.63 4.21 -11.65
CA GLY A 646 3.52 5.02 -11.16
C GLY A 646 2.46 4.19 -10.41
N GLY A 647 1.53 4.88 -9.74
CA GLY A 647 0.51 4.27 -8.90
C GLY A 647 0.93 4.12 -7.43
N SER A 648 0.17 3.35 -6.65
CA SER A 648 0.40 3.12 -5.22
C SER A 648 1.34 1.96 -4.91
N THR A 649 1.60 1.07 -5.88
CA THR A 649 2.44 -0.12 -5.73
C THR A 649 3.27 -0.36 -6.99
N GLN A 650 4.40 -1.08 -6.86
CA GLN A 650 5.24 -1.45 -8.00
C GLN A 650 4.50 -2.43 -8.92
N THR A 651 4.75 -2.34 -10.22
CA THR A 651 4.09 -3.16 -11.26
C THR A 651 5.09 -3.68 -12.28
N MET A 652 4.62 -4.53 -13.20
CA MET A 652 5.41 -5.04 -14.33
C MET A 652 4.77 -4.59 -15.64
N LEU A 653 5.44 -3.71 -16.40
CA LEU A 653 4.92 -3.24 -17.69
C LEU A 653 5.13 -4.28 -18.79
N PRO A 654 4.11 -4.57 -19.61
CA PRO A 654 4.31 -5.28 -20.87
C PRO A 654 5.23 -4.48 -21.81
N ALA A 655 6.18 -5.14 -22.45
CA ALA A 655 6.92 -4.56 -23.58
C ALA A 655 5.95 -4.27 -24.74
N ARG A 656 6.26 -3.29 -25.60
CA ARG A 656 5.35 -2.83 -26.68
C ARG A 656 4.96 -3.92 -27.70
N ASN A 657 5.76 -4.98 -27.83
CA ASN A 657 5.49 -6.14 -28.68
C ASN A 657 4.90 -7.34 -27.90
N SER A 658 4.47 -7.12 -26.66
CA SER A 658 3.90 -8.15 -25.81
C SER A 658 2.60 -8.71 -26.41
N PRO A 659 2.41 -10.04 -26.38
CA PRO A 659 1.12 -10.65 -26.73
C PRO A 659 -0.01 -10.28 -25.77
N ALA A 660 0.28 -9.63 -24.64
CA ALA A 660 -0.72 -9.15 -23.70
C ALA A 660 -1.43 -7.88 -24.18
N ILE A 661 -0.83 -7.11 -25.10
CA ILE A 661 -1.33 -5.77 -25.46
C ILE A 661 -2.57 -5.87 -26.34
N ASN A 662 -3.62 -5.13 -26.00
CA ASN A 662 -4.88 -5.03 -26.76
C ASN A 662 -5.49 -6.40 -27.13
N ALA A 663 -5.29 -7.40 -26.29
CA ALA A 663 -5.62 -8.78 -26.61
C ALA A 663 -7.06 -9.19 -26.23
N VAL A 664 -7.76 -8.40 -25.42
CA VAL A 664 -9.08 -8.76 -24.90
C VAL A 664 -10.08 -7.61 -24.98
N ALA A 665 -11.37 -7.93 -25.12
CA ALA A 665 -12.40 -6.91 -24.98
C ALA A 665 -12.45 -6.40 -23.53
N CYS A 666 -12.55 -5.09 -23.32
CA CYS A 666 -12.52 -4.49 -21.97
C CYS A 666 -13.70 -4.86 -21.06
N SER A 667 -14.77 -5.42 -21.63
CA SER A 667 -15.85 -6.02 -20.82
C SER A 667 -15.40 -7.28 -20.07
N VAL A 668 -14.33 -7.94 -20.53
CA VAL A 668 -13.71 -9.09 -19.86
C VAL A 668 -12.90 -8.59 -18.66
N GLY A 669 -13.05 -9.23 -17.50
CA GLY A 669 -12.39 -8.78 -16.27
C GLY A 669 -13.05 -7.60 -15.58
N GLY A 670 -13.85 -6.80 -16.28
CA GLY A 670 -14.82 -5.85 -15.70
C GLY A 670 -14.25 -4.64 -14.95
N SER A 671 -12.97 -4.30 -15.15
CA SER A 671 -12.33 -3.16 -14.49
C SER A 671 -12.13 -1.98 -15.43
N THR A 672 -12.41 -0.76 -14.94
CA THR A 672 -12.27 0.49 -15.70
C THR A 672 -10.94 1.20 -15.45
N VAL A 673 -10.12 0.68 -14.53
CA VAL A 673 -8.78 1.18 -14.21
C VAL A 673 -7.82 0.01 -14.03
N ASP A 674 -6.52 0.24 -14.20
CA ASP A 674 -5.48 -0.74 -13.93
C ASP A 674 -4.94 -0.65 -12.49
N GLN A 675 -3.93 -1.45 -12.14
CA GLN A 675 -3.29 -1.45 -10.81
C GLN A 675 -2.84 -0.06 -10.32
N ARG A 676 -2.45 0.81 -11.25
CA ARG A 676 -1.90 2.14 -10.95
C ARG A 676 -3.00 3.18 -10.77
N GLY A 677 -4.26 2.82 -11.02
CA GLY A 677 -5.39 3.73 -11.09
C GLY A 677 -5.53 4.42 -12.45
N GLU A 678 -4.79 3.98 -13.47
CA GLU A 678 -4.86 4.54 -14.81
C GLU A 678 -6.05 3.97 -15.59
N PRO A 679 -6.68 4.70 -16.53
CA PRO A 679 -7.86 4.21 -17.27
C PRO A 679 -7.63 2.88 -17.99
N ARG A 680 -8.68 2.05 -18.11
CA ARG A 680 -8.65 0.80 -18.88
C ARG A 680 -9.89 0.75 -19.78
N PRO A 681 -9.75 0.78 -21.12
CA PRO A 681 -8.51 0.77 -21.90
C PRO A 681 -7.75 2.11 -21.91
N ASP A 682 -6.58 2.14 -22.53
CA ASP A 682 -5.79 3.36 -22.76
C ASP A 682 -6.50 4.42 -23.62
N ALA A 683 -7.29 3.99 -24.61
CA ALA A 683 -8.13 4.85 -25.45
C ALA A 683 -9.57 4.30 -25.55
N ALA A 684 -10.58 5.18 -25.47
CA ALA A 684 -11.98 4.78 -25.52
C ALA A 684 -12.33 3.97 -26.78
N GLY A 685 -12.86 2.75 -26.60
CA GLY A 685 -13.21 1.83 -27.68
C GLY A 685 -12.07 0.90 -28.13
N SER A 686 -10.87 1.06 -27.58
CA SER A 686 -9.75 0.13 -27.73
C SER A 686 -10.02 -1.19 -26.99
N PRO A 687 -9.47 -2.33 -27.43
CA PRO A 687 -9.28 -3.49 -26.57
C PRO A 687 -8.43 -3.14 -25.34
N CYS A 688 -8.44 -4.02 -24.35
CA CYS A 688 -7.66 -3.91 -23.14
C CYS A 688 -6.49 -4.89 -23.16
N ASP A 689 -5.47 -4.59 -22.36
CA ASP A 689 -4.37 -5.51 -22.14
C ASP A 689 -4.79 -6.69 -21.25
N ILE A 690 -4.04 -7.79 -21.29
CA ILE A 690 -4.12 -8.88 -20.31
C ILE A 690 -3.17 -8.57 -19.14
N GLY A 691 -3.60 -8.81 -17.90
CA GLY A 691 -2.78 -8.63 -16.70
C GLY A 691 -3.06 -7.34 -15.93
N ALA A 692 -2.22 -7.06 -14.93
CA ALA A 692 -2.42 -6.00 -13.92
C ALA A 692 -2.38 -4.56 -14.44
N VAL A 693 -1.76 -4.35 -15.60
CA VAL A 693 -1.47 -3.01 -16.13
C VAL A 693 -2.08 -2.83 -17.50
N GLU A 694 -2.48 -1.60 -17.83
CA GLU A 694 -2.79 -1.15 -19.18
C GLU A 694 -1.62 -0.32 -19.71
N LEU A 695 -0.95 -0.77 -20.77
CA LEU A 695 0.11 -0.01 -21.39
C LEU A 695 -0.47 1.27 -21.99
N LYS A 696 0.03 2.42 -21.54
CA LYS A 696 -0.35 3.71 -22.11
C LYS A 696 0.42 3.96 -23.39
N VAL A 697 -0.23 3.77 -24.54
CA VAL A 697 0.34 4.17 -25.82
C VAL A 697 -0.07 5.62 -26.08
N GLY A 698 0.79 6.56 -25.66
CA GLY A 698 0.57 7.97 -25.97
C GLY A 698 0.50 8.19 -27.48
N THR A 699 -0.54 8.86 -27.97
CA THR A 699 -0.50 9.44 -29.32
C THR A 699 0.66 10.43 -29.34
N ALA A 700 1.67 10.19 -30.17
CA ALA A 700 2.87 11.00 -30.25
C ALA A 700 2.57 12.37 -30.87
N THR A 701 1.96 13.24 -30.07
CA THR A 701 1.66 14.62 -30.41
C THR A 701 2.57 15.52 -29.59
N GLY A 702 3.36 16.34 -30.28
CA GLY A 702 4.21 17.34 -29.67
C GLY A 702 3.95 18.70 -30.31
N SER A 703 4.06 19.77 -29.52
CA SER A 703 3.90 21.15 -29.99
C SER A 703 5.18 21.92 -29.74
N THR A 704 5.57 22.76 -30.68
CA THR A 704 6.73 23.67 -30.54
C THR A 704 6.37 25.05 -31.07
N GLN A 705 7.23 26.05 -30.85
CA GLN A 705 6.99 27.41 -31.32
C GLN A 705 8.04 27.82 -32.36
N THR A 706 7.62 28.53 -33.40
CA THR A 706 8.51 29.24 -34.32
C THR A 706 9.25 30.38 -33.60
N PRO A 707 10.33 30.95 -34.19
CA PRO A 707 11.08 32.05 -33.58
C PRO A 707 10.25 33.30 -33.24
N ASP A 708 9.08 33.46 -33.83
CA ASP A 708 8.10 34.52 -33.56
C ASP A 708 7.01 34.15 -32.53
N GLY A 709 7.10 32.97 -31.91
CA GLY A 709 6.20 32.50 -30.85
C GLY A 709 4.94 31.78 -31.33
N THR A 710 4.88 31.37 -32.60
CA THR A 710 3.67 30.75 -33.17
C THR A 710 3.70 29.22 -33.08
N PRO A 711 2.65 28.53 -32.58
CA PRO A 711 2.68 27.09 -32.35
C PRO A 711 2.63 26.25 -33.65
N VAL A 712 3.46 25.21 -33.70
CA VAL A 712 3.48 24.18 -34.74
C VAL A 712 3.28 22.83 -34.05
N ASP A 713 2.20 22.13 -34.42
CA ASP A 713 1.89 20.82 -33.87
C ASP A 713 2.37 19.72 -34.82
N VAL A 714 2.99 18.69 -34.24
CA VAL A 714 3.50 17.51 -34.94
C VAL A 714 2.81 16.29 -34.40
N THR A 715 2.18 15.53 -35.28
CA THR A 715 1.51 14.26 -34.95
C THR A 715 2.13 13.15 -35.80
N LEU A 716 2.56 12.07 -35.14
CA LEU A 716 3.04 10.86 -35.81
C LEU A 716 1.92 9.83 -35.87
N THR A 717 1.65 9.31 -37.07
CA THR A 717 0.70 8.22 -37.29
C THR A 717 1.34 7.15 -38.17
N ASN A 718 1.23 5.87 -37.83
CA ASN A 718 1.62 4.82 -38.77
C ASN A 718 0.39 4.52 -39.64
N PRO A 719 0.45 4.65 -40.98
CA PRO A 719 -0.57 4.10 -41.86
C PRO A 719 -0.52 2.57 -41.79
N GLY A 720 -1.21 1.99 -40.80
CA GLY A 720 -1.45 0.56 -40.75
C GLY A 720 -2.20 0.12 -42.02
N GLY A 721 -1.69 -0.91 -42.68
CA GLY A 721 -2.39 -1.54 -43.79
C GLY A 721 -3.76 -2.06 -43.33
N GLY A 722 -4.83 -1.54 -43.93
CA GLY A 722 -6.19 -2.05 -43.81
C GLY A 722 -7.03 -1.45 -42.68
N GLY A 723 -7.72 -0.34 -42.97
CA GLY A 723 -9.06 -0.04 -42.43
C GLY A 723 -9.25 -0.06 -40.91
N GLY A 724 -8.38 0.59 -40.14
CA GLY A 724 -8.58 0.86 -38.71
C GLY A 724 -7.44 1.74 -38.20
N SER A 725 -7.75 2.83 -37.49
CA SER A 725 -6.76 3.73 -36.90
C SER A 725 -6.02 3.04 -35.76
N THR A 726 -5.02 2.22 -36.09
CA THR A 726 -4.03 1.72 -35.14
C THR A 726 -3.14 2.89 -34.70
N PRO A 727 -3.02 3.19 -33.39
CA PRO A 727 -2.09 4.23 -32.92
C PRO A 727 -0.64 3.86 -33.26
N SER A 728 0.19 4.87 -33.54
CA SER A 728 1.63 4.70 -33.80
C SER A 728 2.35 4.16 -32.55
N THR A 729 3.23 3.17 -32.71
CA THR A 729 4.20 2.79 -31.65
C THR A 729 5.35 3.79 -31.53
N CYS A 730 5.53 4.63 -32.56
CA CYS A 730 6.54 5.67 -32.69
C CYS A 730 6.16 6.87 -31.80
N THR A 731 6.98 7.19 -30.80
CA THR A 731 6.75 8.27 -29.81
C THR A 731 7.71 9.43 -29.97
N LEU A 732 7.26 10.67 -29.76
CA LEU A 732 8.14 11.84 -29.78
C LEU A 732 8.92 11.93 -28.46
N LEU A 733 10.23 12.09 -28.54
CA LEU A 733 11.07 12.26 -27.35
C LEU A 733 10.84 13.63 -26.67
N PRO A 734 11.05 13.75 -25.34
CA PRO A 734 11.03 15.03 -24.65
C PRO A 734 11.94 16.07 -25.32
N GLY A 735 11.41 17.27 -25.58
CA GLY A 735 12.12 18.32 -26.32
C GLY A 735 11.98 18.25 -27.85
N SER A 736 11.24 17.26 -28.36
CA SER A 736 10.76 17.19 -29.75
C SER A 736 9.25 17.43 -29.84
N PRO A 737 8.74 18.07 -30.91
CA PRO A 737 9.50 18.70 -31.99
C PRO A 737 10.22 19.99 -31.53
N SER A 738 11.24 20.40 -32.27
CA SER A 738 11.97 21.66 -32.05
C SER A 738 12.14 22.42 -33.35
N ILE A 739 12.07 23.75 -33.30
CA ILE A 739 12.34 24.64 -34.44
C ILE A 739 13.61 25.45 -34.15
N THR A 740 14.49 25.52 -35.13
CA THR A 740 15.70 26.35 -35.13
C THR A 740 15.72 27.25 -36.37
N ALA A 741 16.60 28.25 -36.40
CA ALA A 741 16.79 29.04 -37.62
C ALA A 741 17.19 28.13 -38.80
N ALA A 742 16.71 28.45 -40.01
CA ALA A 742 17.15 27.74 -41.20
C ALA A 742 18.68 27.89 -41.37
N PRO A 743 19.37 26.87 -41.90
CA PRO A 743 20.82 26.89 -42.02
C PRO A 743 21.29 28.05 -42.92
N LEU A 744 22.26 28.82 -42.44
CA LEU A 744 22.83 29.97 -43.17
C LEU A 744 23.63 29.57 -44.42
N THR A 745 24.07 28.32 -44.48
CA THR A 745 24.85 27.76 -45.59
C THR A 745 24.31 26.38 -45.96
N GLY A 746 24.19 26.08 -47.25
CA GLY A 746 23.73 24.78 -47.76
C GLY A 746 22.21 24.62 -47.84
N ALA A 747 21.42 25.62 -47.48
CA ALA A 747 19.97 25.61 -47.73
C ALA A 747 19.67 25.65 -49.25
N PRO A 748 18.58 25.02 -49.72
CA PRO A 748 18.18 25.06 -51.13
C PRO A 748 18.03 26.49 -51.67
N ALA A 749 18.75 26.81 -52.75
CA ALA A 749 18.70 28.14 -53.38
C ALA A 749 17.35 28.40 -54.08
N GLY A 750 16.93 29.66 -54.15
CA GLY A 750 15.65 30.06 -54.78
C GLY A 750 14.43 29.88 -53.87
N PHE A 751 14.63 29.58 -52.59
CA PHE A 751 13.58 29.43 -51.60
C PHE A 751 13.88 30.24 -50.33
N ARG A 752 12.82 30.69 -49.67
CA ARG A 752 12.86 31.20 -48.29
C ARG A 752 12.28 30.17 -47.32
N PHE A 753 12.74 30.22 -46.07
CA PHE A 753 12.40 29.27 -45.02
C PHE A 753 11.77 29.98 -43.82
N PRO A 754 10.52 30.48 -43.95
CA PRO A 754 9.90 31.36 -42.97
C PRO A 754 9.69 30.71 -41.59
N TYR A 755 9.65 29.38 -41.53
CA TYR A 755 9.44 28.62 -40.29
C TYR A 755 10.74 28.02 -39.74
N GLY A 756 11.89 28.35 -40.33
CA GLY A 756 13.17 27.77 -39.94
C GLY A 756 13.28 26.28 -40.28
N GLN A 757 14.15 25.59 -39.53
CA GLN A 757 14.37 24.15 -39.61
C GLN A 757 13.62 23.46 -38.47
N LEU A 758 12.70 22.57 -38.82
CA LEU A 758 12.04 21.70 -37.86
C LEU A 758 12.87 20.42 -37.69
N ARG A 759 13.12 20.03 -36.45
CA ARG A 759 13.66 18.71 -36.10
C ARG A 759 12.66 18.01 -35.20
N PHE A 760 12.33 16.78 -35.55
CA PHE A 760 11.63 15.88 -34.64
C PHE A 760 12.55 14.69 -34.38
N THR A 761 12.53 14.22 -33.14
CA THR A 761 13.18 12.99 -32.73
C THR A 761 12.09 12.09 -32.19
N ALA A 762 11.95 10.93 -32.81
CA ALA A 762 10.99 9.92 -32.42
C ALA A 762 11.71 8.62 -32.09
N ASP A 763 11.21 7.89 -31.11
CA ASP A 763 11.71 6.59 -30.68
C ASP A 763 10.62 5.51 -30.79
N HIS A 764 11.02 4.24 -30.71
CA HIS A 764 10.14 3.07 -30.83
C HIS A 764 9.35 2.99 -32.15
N CYS A 765 9.91 3.57 -33.22
CA CYS A 765 9.33 3.51 -34.56
C CYS A 765 9.57 2.10 -35.17
N PRO A 766 8.61 1.46 -35.84
CA PRO A 766 8.85 0.12 -36.38
C PRO A 766 9.80 0.15 -37.58
N VAL A 767 10.92 -0.55 -37.47
CA VAL A 767 11.92 -0.69 -38.54
C VAL A 767 11.24 -1.19 -39.82
N GLY A 768 11.46 -0.48 -40.93
CA GLY A 768 10.96 -0.85 -42.26
C GLY A 768 9.49 -0.56 -42.50
N GLN A 769 8.75 0.03 -41.54
CA GLN A 769 7.36 0.46 -41.75
C GLN A 769 7.28 1.97 -41.98
N PRO A 770 6.46 2.44 -42.94
CA PRO A 770 6.27 3.87 -43.15
C PRO A 770 5.55 4.51 -41.96
N THR A 771 6.10 5.61 -41.45
CA THR A 771 5.49 6.51 -40.47
C THR A 771 5.05 7.79 -41.17
N GLN A 772 3.75 8.09 -41.14
CA GLN A 772 3.21 9.37 -41.60
C GLN A 772 3.45 10.43 -40.53
N VAL A 773 4.06 11.53 -40.94
CA VAL A 773 4.24 12.73 -40.14
C VAL A 773 3.24 13.77 -40.63
N THR A 774 2.34 14.19 -39.73
CA THR A 774 1.42 15.30 -39.98
C THR A 774 1.88 16.51 -39.21
N LEU A 775 2.11 17.60 -39.94
CA LEU A 775 2.46 18.89 -39.39
C LEU A 775 1.29 19.84 -39.57
N GLN A 776 0.90 20.47 -38.47
CA GLN A 776 -0.17 21.47 -38.45
C GLN A 776 0.45 22.83 -38.15
N LEU A 777 0.51 23.68 -39.17
CA LEU A 777 0.94 25.08 -39.03
C LEU A 777 -0.20 25.92 -38.42
N PRO A 778 0.11 27.09 -37.83
CA PRO A 778 -0.85 27.96 -37.15
C PRO A 778 -2.09 28.27 -38.00
N ALA A 779 -3.25 28.39 -37.34
CA ALA A 779 -4.50 28.78 -37.99
C ALA A 779 -4.37 30.16 -38.66
N GLY A 780 -4.71 30.27 -39.95
CA GLY A 780 -4.53 31.48 -40.77
C GLY A 780 -3.27 31.48 -41.64
N THR A 781 -2.38 30.50 -41.47
CA THR A 781 -1.26 30.25 -42.39
C THR A 781 -1.78 29.61 -43.67
N GLN A 782 -1.37 30.09 -44.85
CA GLN A 782 -1.63 29.38 -46.11
C GLN A 782 -0.32 29.23 -46.86
N LEU A 783 0.17 27.99 -46.97
CA LEU A 783 1.31 27.71 -47.82
C LEU A 783 0.88 27.86 -49.30
N PRO A 784 1.66 28.56 -50.13
CA PRO A 784 1.33 28.67 -51.55
C PRO A 784 1.45 27.29 -52.22
N GLY A 785 0.68 27.05 -53.27
CA GLY A 785 0.60 25.73 -53.93
C GLY A 785 1.91 25.22 -54.54
N ASN A 786 2.93 26.08 -54.65
CA ASN A 786 4.29 25.77 -55.10
C ASN A 786 5.30 25.65 -53.94
N ALA A 787 4.85 25.64 -52.69
CA ALA A 787 5.71 25.34 -51.54
C ALA A 787 6.25 23.90 -51.63
N GLN A 788 7.46 23.69 -51.10
CA GLN A 788 8.13 22.40 -51.11
C GLN A 788 8.64 22.04 -49.71
N MET A 789 8.76 20.75 -49.47
CA MET A 789 9.42 20.21 -48.28
C MET A 789 10.78 19.65 -48.69
N PHE A 790 11.80 19.93 -47.90
CA PHE A 790 13.12 19.33 -48.05
C PHE A 790 13.47 18.51 -46.80
N LYS A 791 14.13 17.38 -47.03
CA LYS A 791 14.66 16.49 -46.00
C LYS A 791 16.19 16.54 -46.06
N LYS A 792 16.84 16.55 -44.90
CA LYS A 792 18.31 16.47 -44.87
C LYS A 792 18.72 15.01 -45.03
N ILE A 793 19.43 14.67 -46.10
CA ILE A 793 19.98 13.34 -46.36
C ILE A 793 21.51 13.48 -46.45
N GLY A 794 22.24 12.88 -45.50
CA GLY A 794 23.67 13.13 -45.35
C GLY A 794 23.98 14.61 -45.09
N SER A 795 24.79 15.24 -45.95
CA SER A 795 25.11 16.67 -45.87
C SER A 795 24.21 17.57 -46.74
N GLU A 796 23.32 16.99 -47.55
CA GLU A 796 22.53 17.73 -48.55
C GLU A 796 21.04 17.82 -48.19
N TRP A 797 20.37 18.85 -48.68
CA TRP A 797 18.92 19.02 -48.57
C TRP A 797 18.25 18.56 -49.86
N VAL A 798 17.48 17.49 -49.77
CA VAL A 798 16.83 16.86 -50.93
C VAL A 798 15.33 17.16 -50.89
N SER A 799 14.75 17.49 -52.05
CA SER A 799 13.30 17.69 -52.17
C SER A 799 12.58 16.39 -51.80
N TRP A 800 11.65 16.46 -50.86
CA TRP A 800 10.97 15.29 -50.31
C TRP A 800 9.47 15.30 -50.66
N PRO A 801 8.88 14.16 -51.08
CA PRO A 801 7.45 14.09 -51.37
C PRO A 801 6.60 14.44 -50.14
N ALA A 802 5.75 15.45 -50.28
CA ALA A 802 4.81 15.86 -49.25
C ALA A 802 3.49 16.33 -49.89
N THR A 803 2.38 16.06 -49.22
CA THR A 803 1.08 16.65 -49.53
C THR A 803 0.92 17.93 -48.71
N ILE A 804 0.74 19.05 -49.38
CA ILE A 804 0.54 20.36 -48.74
C ILE A 804 -0.89 20.82 -49.05
N SER A 805 -1.69 21.04 -48.01
CA SER A 805 -3.07 21.52 -48.14
C SER A 805 -3.36 22.56 -47.06
N GLY A 806 -3.56 23.82 -47.46
CA GLY A 806 -3.77 24.93 -46.54
C GLY A 806 -2.58 25.14 -45.59
N ASN A 807 -2.78 24.87 -44.30
CA ASN A 807 -1.77 24.92 -43.24
C ASN A 807 -1.28 23.53 -42.80
N THR A 808 -1.66 22.46 -43.50
CA THR A 808 -1.25 21.09 -43.15
C THR A 808 -0.23 20.56 -44.15
N VAL A 809 0.88 20.02 -43.64
CA VAL A 809 1.90 19.31 -44.43
C VAL A 809 1.93 17.85 -43.97
N ARG A 810 1.81 16.91 -44.92
CA ARG A 810 1.90 15.47 -44.65
C ARG A 810 2.99 14.85 -45.49
N PHE A 811 3.86 14.09 -44.84
CA PHE A 811 4.91 13.31 -45.51
C PHE A 811 5.14 12.01 -44.76
N THR A 812 5.99 11.15 -45.33
CA THR A 812 6.28 9.84 -44.76
C THR A 812 7.78 9.66 -44.60
N VAL A 813 8.18 8.99 -43.52
CA VAL A 813 9.55 8.56 -43.20
C VAL A 813 9.48 7.10 -42.77
N THR A 814 10.47 6.29 -43.12
CA THR A 814 10.56 4.87 -42.74
C THR A 814 11.84 4.66 -41.96
N ASP A 815 11.73 4.18 -40.72
CA ASP A 815 12.90 3.84 -39.90
C ASP A 815 13.73 2.75 -40.61
N SER A 816 15.04 2.97 -40.78
CA SER A 816 15.91 2.06 -41.53
C SER A 816 17.27 1.90 -40.90
N THR A 817 17.68 0.65 -40.72
CA THR A 817 18.99 0.30 -40.14
C THR A 817 20.14 0.39 -41.16
N ASP A 818 19.85 0.62 -42.44
CA ASP A 818 20.84 0.78 -43.49
C ASP A 818 20.94 2.26 -43.93
N PRO A 819 22.02 2.98 -43.59
CA PRO A 819 22.15 4.40 -43.94
C PRO A 819 22.21 4.65 -45.45
N SER A 820 22.52 3.64 -46.27
CA SER A 820 22.49 3.78 -47.74
C SER A 820 21.07 3.93 -48.30
N THR A 821 20.05 3.58 -47.51
CA THR A 821 18.64 3.67 -47.89
C THR A 821 17.99 5.01 -47.56
N ALA A 822 18.70 5.93 -46.89
CA ALA A 822 18.18 7.22 -46.44
C ALA A 822 17.50 8.04 -47.56
N ALA A 823 18.02 7.98 -48.78
CA ALA A 823 17.42 8.66 -49.94
C ALA A 823 16.04 8.11 -50.35
N ALA A 824 15.73 6.86 -50.00
CA ALA A 824 14.45 6.21 -50.26
C ALA A 824 13.52 6.22 -49.04
N THR A 825 14.07 6.12 -47.84
CA THR A 825 13.30 6.00 -46.58
C THR A 825 13.06 7.34 -45.89
N GLY A 826 13.92 8.32 -46.16
CA GLY A 826 13.91 9.63 -45.52
C GLY A 826 14.61 9.64 -44.17
N ASP A 827 15.00 8.48 -43.63
CA ASP A 827 15.62 8.35 -42.32
C ASP A 827 17.14 8.43 -42.45
N SER A 828 17.73 9.45 -41.83
CA SER A 828 19.18 9.65 -41.83
C SER A 828 19.89 9.09 -40.59
N ASP A 829 19.14 8.50 -39.66
CA ASP A 829 19.67 7.91 -38.43
C ASP A 829 19.51 6.38 -38.50
N PRO A 830 20.60 5.60 -38.69
CA PRO A 830 20.49 4.14 -38.83
C PRO A 830 20.21 3.42 -37.49
N THR A 831 19.97 4.16 -36.41
CA THR A 831 19.69 3.60 -35.08
C THR A 831 18.32 2.92 -35.11
N PRO A 832 18.23 1.59 -34.86
CA PRO A 832 16.96 0.88 -34.96
C PRO A 832 15.87 1.47 -34.05
N GLY A 833 14.74 1.82 -34.65
CA GLY A 833 13.58 2.35 -33.98
C GLY A 833 13.67 3.82 -33.57
N VAL A 834 14.61 4.59 -34.12
CA VAL A 834 14.80 6.01 -33.84
C VAL A 834 14.79 6.79 -35.15
N ILE A 835 13.84 7.70 -35.29
CA ILE A 835 13.78 8.65 -36.41
C ILE A 835 14.23 10.02 -35.91
N THR A 836 15.43 10.45 -36.30
CA THR A 836 16.01 11.74 -35.88
C THR A 836 16.29 12.63 -37.08
N ASP A 837 15.28 13.36 -37.56
CA ASP A 837 15.43 14.01 -38.85
C ASP A 837 15.04 15.50 -38.89
N PRO A 838 15.93 16.33 -39.44
CA PRO A 838 15.63 17.70 -39.85
C PRO A 838 14.82 17.79 -41.15
N VAL A 839 13.83 18.69 -41.18
CA VAL A 839 13.09 19.08 -42.38
C VAL A 839 13.07 20.60 -42.55
N LEU A 840 13.02 21.06 -43.80
CA LEU A 840 12.84 22.47 -44.17
C LEU A 840 11.55 22.66 -44.96
N PHE A 841 10.83 23.73 -44.63
CA PHE A 841 9.67 24.17 -45.41
C PHE A 841 10.09 25.37 -46.26
N ALA A 842 10.06 25.16 -47.56
CA ALA A 842 10.59 26.07 -48.53
C ALA A 842 9.45 26.74 -49.30
N VAL A 843 9.48 28.06 -49.36
CA VAL A 843 8.57 28.84 -50.19
C VAL A 843 9.39 29.52 -51.29
N PRO A 844 9.05 29.40 -52.58
CA PRO A 844 9.86 29.99 -53.65
C PRO A 844 10.03 31.51 -53.49
N GLU A 845 11.24 31.99 -53.72
CA GLU A 845 11.55 33.43 -53.75
C GLU A 845 10.67 34.14 -54.80
N GLY A 846 10.08 35.29 -54.45
CA GLY A 846 9.15 36.02 -55.31
C GLY A 846 7.67 35.60 -55.24
N SER A 847 7.32 34.49 -54.57
CA SER A 847 5.91 34.14 -54.30
C SER A 847 5.40 34.98 -53.12
N GLY A 848 4.49 35.94 -53.31
CA GLY A 848 4.13 36.96 -52.32
C GLY A 848 3.53 36.45 -50.99
N VAL A 849 4.38 36.17 -49.99
CA VAL A 849 3.99 36.23 -48.58
C VAL A 849 4.69 37.45 -48.01
N THR A 850 3.95 38.55 -47.86
CA THR A 850 4.39 39.70 -47.06
C THR A 850 4.52 39.23 -45.61
N PRO A 851 5.71 39.34 -44.98
CA PRO A 851 5.76 39.27 -43.52
C PRO A 851 4.90 40.42 -43.01
N THR A 852 3.89 40.11 -42.20
CA THR A 852 3.25 41.13 -41.38
C THR A 852 4.33 41.65 -40.43
N THR A 853 4.97 42.77 -40.79
CA THR A 853 5.70 43.58 -39.83
C THR A 853 4.67 44.17 -38.88
N THR A 854 4.30 43.41 -37.84
CA THR A 854 3.55 43.95 -36.71
C THR A 854 4.49 44.83 -35.89
N ALA A 855 4.02 46.04 -35.60
CA ALA A 855 4.76 47.07 -34.90
C ALA A 855 5.34 46.55 -33.57
N VAL A 856 6.54 47.02 -33.23
CA VAL A 856 7.04 46.98 -31.84
C VAL A 856 5.91 47.45 -30.93
N PRO A 857 5.53 46.73 -29.86
CA PRO A 857 4.44 47.15 -29.00
C PRO A 857 4.85 48.44 -28.29
N THR A 858 4.47 49.59 -28.86
CA THR A 858 4.53 50.85 -28.15
C THR A 858 3.42 50.81 -27.11
N LEU A 859 3.77 51.04 -25.84
CA LEU A 859 2.81 51.32 -24.77
C LEU A 859 1.74 52.30 -25.29
N SER A 860 0.48 52.05 -24.98
CA SER A 860 -0.60 52.99 -25.31
C SER A 860 -0.29 54.37 -24.71
N GLN A 861 -0.83 55.45 -25.26
CA GLN A 861 -0.67 56.79 -24.66
C GLN A 861 -1.04 56.78 -23.17
N TRP A 862 -2.04 55.99 -22.78
CA TRP A 862 -2.41 55.76 -21.38
C TRP A 862 -1.36 54.98 -20.59
N GLY A 863 -0.74 53.96 -21.18
CA GLY A 863 0.38 53.22 -20.58
C GLY A 863 1.63 54.08 -20.38
N LEU A 864 1.93 54.96 -21.34
CA LEU A 864 3.00 55.96 -21.22
C LEU A 864 2.70 57.00 -20.14
N MET A 865 1.47 57.49 -20.04
CA MET A 865 1.06 58.40 -18.96
C MET A 865 1.10 57.71 -17.58
N ALA A 866 0.67 56.45 -17.48
CA ALA A 866 0.73 55.68 -16.25
C ALA A 866 2.17 55.44 -15.78
N LEU A 867 3.08 55.10 -16.71
CA LEU A 867 4.49 54.90 -16.41
C LEU A 867 5.19 56.21 -16.02
N SER A 868 4.84 57.32 -16.68
CA SER A 868 5.32 58.67 -16.34
C SER A 868 4.82 59.11 -14.96
N GLY A 869 3.56 58.80 -14.62
CA GLY A 869 2.99 59.05 -13.30
C GLY A 869 3.64 58.23 -12.19
N LEU A 870 3.93 56.95 -12.45
CA LEU A 870 4.67 56.07 -11.53
C LEU A 870 6.09 56.58 -11.26
N LEU A 871 6.83 56.97 -12.31
CA LEU A 871 8.17 57.56 -12.17
C LEU A 871 8.14 58.90 -11.42
N GLY A 872 7.11 59.73 -11.64
CA GLY A 872 6.88 60.95 -10.87
C GLY A 872 6.62 60.70 -9.39
N LEU A 873 5.84 59.67 -9.04
CA LEU A 873 5.57 59.29 -7.65
C LEU A 873 6.81 58.78 -6.91
N PHE A 874 7.69 58.02 -7.57
CA PHE A 874 8.96 57.58 -6.99
C PHE A 874 9.97 58.74 -6.80
N ALA A 875 9.95 59.73 -7.69
CA ALA A 875 10.78 60.94 -7.54
C ALA A 875 10.27 61.86 -6.41
N PHE A 876 8.95 61.95 -6.19
CA PHE A 876 8.38 62.74 -5.09
C PHE A 876 8.47 62.04 -3.72
N GLY A 877 8.44 60.70 -3.67
CA GLY A 877 8.59 59.92 -2.44
C GLY A 877 10.00 59.97 -1.85
N SER A 878 11.02 60.07 -2.71
CA SER A 878 12.44 60.17 -2.30
C SER A 878 12.87 61.58 -1.88
N ALA A 879 12.13 62.62 -2.27
CA ALA A 879 12.41 64.02 -1.90
C ALA A 879 11.86 64.44 -0.52
N ARG A 880 10.89 63.70 0.06
CA ARG A 880 10.26 64.06 1.35
C ARG A 880 10.92 63.45 2.59
N THR A 881 11.77 62.43 2.46
CA THR A 881 12.47 61.79 3.59
C THR A 881 13.81 62.44 3.95
N GLY A 882 14.27 63.45 3.20
CA GLY A 882 15.54 64.14 3.43
C GLY A 882 15.53 65.37 4.36
N ARG A 883 14.38 65.79 4.92
CA ARG A 883 14.28 67.10 5.62
C ARG A 883 13.82 67.08 7.09
N GLN A 884 13.86 65.92 7.77
CA GLN A 884 13.52 65.83 9.21
C GLN A 884 14.62 65.24 10.12
N ARG A 885 15.90 65.34 9.72
CA ARG A 885 17.02 65.21 10.67
C ARG A 885 17.88 66.46 10.65
N ARG A 886 17.38 67.53 11.31
CA ARG A 886 18.20 68.56 11.96
C ARG A 886 17.30 69.48 12.81
N ARG A 887 17.60 69.51 14.11
CA ARG A 887 17.12 70.38 15.21
C ARG A 887 15.96 69.84 16.06
N GLY A 888 16.22 69.73 17.36
CA GLY A 888 15.27 69.45 18.43
C GLY A 888 15.62 68.18 19.17
#